data_AF-A0A821SL48-F1
#
_entry.id   AF-A0A821SL48-F1
#
_cell.length_a   1.000
_cell.length_b   1.000
_cell.length_c   1.000
_cell.angle_alpha   90.00
_cell.angle_beta   90.00
_cell.angle_gamma   90.00
#
_symmetry.space_group_name_H-M   'P 1'
#
loop_
_entity.id
_entity.type
_entity.pdbx_description
1 polymer ?
#
loop_
_entity_poly.entity_id
_entity_poly.type
_entity_poly.pdbx_seq_one_letter_code
_entity_poly.pdbx_strand_id
1 'polypeptide(L)'
;MAISKNSKSVLFAPNIGSMLKYILDVRQNNDKLIDIKQVDDFIQKVNESIKDILSLNSTRKTYNDLLCTSNAIYFLPFYDFENTFTLSDPQRFKFPVTPLQILAIVSIDRPNDIDISVTDQKETFFYCFIQQVVKWLEWFDEFIDIFQHVIEWLRARKLQRAEQLLSDIHTIKDDSATTVIKMKTIIQYIVELLKPFKNLHRLCDLLNCMKSFENVDSGTLTGHDQWKSYIEELKRVHMNNTFTVNAHFKHEHQQSISARRVVHWSLASEKLECNISIEYRINTPRTMSYKIFSGEKVPLEKKLLQGEFKTHQSGNLIITIDNETGRAPRTIWYQIKIMPFSTCHLFDGIFSMLRQQHFQQSNENIQVADLSDLIDRAFEFIDSLLNGDITLEDMEYLKTVFHDKNIDVKEEVKILFSNRLIANNNCQTTLTTATNIISQGQNEQDIEQVCEWLRTYQYYSHLSIIADCVQKFDIILNIDQNDESIEKLQEMIKNDSCSLKKISETYKDLYERFGKLTNHHLQLIKTITECFHVVQILKKFDLYSTEGLRRFLELRDNLTTQFQLQERNNMILNSLIISYALCEPFVHQVENLEGFVDNVAKLSNIDESSLEHIKVVNDNIQTVNMWLSAEATTILDNALITMEHLYKTGTVQIHLRNLMSEKSYFEIAYSIDTLTTEFSRSNEFDCDEKDKNIQKQETIKFALSMDDIDDHKRQLTFCNVDLKQYMIDKKILLEEQLKLLDTIEKIYFILLKLEKAGHPNFQLKEYSYDVYDRPGTVSKILSDLKNNEEGSEQKLKQEIRDRTKYFQAKFTKFEADYDIWIRDLEKLRCRSPLLQLFSNHQVMIMFILLTTSATENQVQQKFLKKLFSLDDLSKKQEENFKLTVLCLIHYLQSLRIKDCNLSNPNVINLYNKYKIEYNHSKNEDLQSENLQKLSSFLEEFFNKGKELLAESPANTENQQYLVTLNSPEQTSDKVDIQNDFDLDTYYILLNIFNDRLPADYQLLRCSVATDDDIRLFFSRVRTFPRLTFAVIDIDKLHHRLRELVLNEQDSLAKQSERHGTIYYFSRQLISFRKGVRPFYIRPQHRNSSHAYSQFTTLLRNNNLPSPQIQIICGKAGIGKTHRIKTACNDHNTSCVSINDKLNLSSLISTLLSLESKTSSNQLSIYFNISIHANFKQLNHAFFSLFVCNSLNDLTSGLTFSPSKEKSWKFIVEVPYADKYSTTIKTNFDRILPILSIISSNNFEEVTDE
;
A
#
# COMPACT_ATOMS: atom_id res chain seq x y z
N MET A 1 37.25 -27.66 -10.35
CA MET A 1 35.95 -27.68 -11.06
C MET A 1 34.82 -26.93 -10.35
N ALA A 2 34.61 -27.04 -9.02
CA ALA A 2 33.53 -26.31 -8.32
C ALA A 2 33.66 -24.76 -8.32
N ILE A 3 34.85 -24.23 -8.62
CA ILE A 3 35.21 -22.80 -8.57
C ILE A 3 34.70 -22.01 -9.81
N SER A 4 34.20 -22.68 -10.87
CA SER A 4 33.98 -22.05 -12.18
C SER A 4 32.65 -21.31 -12.39
N LYS A 5 31.72 -21.31 -11.42
CA LYS A 5 30.38 -20.69 -11.61
C LYS A 5 30.31 -19.20 -11.25
N ASN A 6 31.28 -18.66 -10.50
CA ASN A 6 31.28 -17.25 -10.15
C ASN A 6 32.73 -16.74 -10.03
N SER A 7 33.37 -16.45 -11.17
CA SER A 7 34.80 -16.07 -11.25
C SER A 7 35.15 -14.87 -10.37
N LYS A 8 34.22 -13.94 -10.15
CA LYS A 8 34.39 -12.80 -9.23
C LYS A 8 34.57 -13.25 -7.78
N SER A 9 33.81 -14.25 -7.32
CA SER A 9 33.88 -14.77 -5.94
C SER A 9 35.22 -15.41 -5.58
N VAL A 10 35.97 -15.91 -6.56
CA VAL A 10 37.30 -16.49 -6.38
C VAL A 10 38.27 -15.44 -5.85
N LEU A 11 38.12 -14.19 -6.28
CA LEU A 11 39.03 -13.11 -5.93
C LEU A 11 39.06 -12.80 -4.43
N PHE A 12 38.03 -13.21 -3.67
CA PHE A 12 37.92 -12.94 -2.24
C PHE A 12 37.49 -14.16 -1.42
N ALA A 13 37.50 -15.37 -2.01
CA ALA A 13 37.21 -16.59 -1.28
C ALA A 13 38.31 -16.87 -0.24
N PRO A 14 37.96 -17.02 1.06
CA PRO A 14 38.96 -17.32 2.08
C PRO A 14 39.57 -18.71 1.88
N ASN A 15 40.83 -18.88 2.27
CA ASN A 15 41.54 -20.17 2.35
C ASN A 15 41.82 -20.91 1.03
N ILE A 16 41.56 -20.33 -0.15
CA ILE A 16 41.89 -20.97 -1.44
C ILE A 16 43.23 -20.51 -2.05
N GLY A 17 43.89 -19.52 -1.47
CA GLY A 17 45.10 -18.91 -2.04
C GLY A 17 46.25 -19.90 -2.28
N SER A 18 46.51 -20.82 -1.35
CA SER A 18 47.55 -21.85 -1.50
C SER A 18 47.24 -22.81 -2.65
N MET A 19 45.96 -23.17 -2.83
CA MET A 19 45.50 -24.01 -3.93
C MET A 19 45.63 -23.30 -5.27
N LEU A 20 45.26 -22.01 -5.34
CA LEU A 20 45.40 -21.20 -6.54
C LEU A 20 46.86 -21.04 -6.94
N LYS A 21 47.74 -20.73 -5.98
CA LYS A 21 49.19 -20.64 -6.20
C LYS A 21 49.73 -21.95 -6.79
N TYR A 22 49.39 -23.10 -6.20
CA TYR A 22 49.81 -24.40 -6.72
C TYR A 22 49.34 -24.62 -8.17
N ILE A 23 48.07 -24.36 -8.48
CA ILE A 23 47.53 -24.56 -9.84
C ILE A 23 48.28 -23.68 -10.86
N LEU A 24 48.58 -22.43 -10.50
CA LEU A 24 49.26 -21.49 -11.38
C LEU A 24 50.76 -21.79 -11.55
N ASP A 25 51.44 -22.22 -10.48
CA ASP A 25 52.84 -22.67 -10.53
C ASP A 25 52.98 -23.93 -11.41
N VAL A 26 52.06 -24.89 -11.28
CA VAL A 26 52.01 -26.10 -12.12
C VAL A 26 51.78 -25.74 -13.60
N ARG A 27 50.94 -24.73 -13.87
CA ARG A 27 50.71 -24.22 -15.23
C ARG A 27 51.95 -23.54 -15.82
N GLN A 28 52.71 -22.77 -15.04
CA GLN A 28 53.97 -22.16 -15.52
C GLN A 28 55.04 -23.21 -15.84
N ASN A 29 55.05 -24.33 -15.12
CA ASN A 29 56.01 -25.41 -15.32
C ASN A 29 55.63 -26.41 -16.43
N ASN A 30 54.53 -26.20 -17.16
CA ASN A 30 54.01 -27.10 -18.20
C ASN A 30 53.85 -28.56 -17.74
N ASP A 31 53.43 -28.77 -16.49
CA ASP A 31 53.24 -30.11 -15.94
C ASP A 31 51.99 -30.78 -16.54
N LYS A 32 52.08 -32.08 -16.84
CA LYS A 32 50.98 -32.88 -17.44
C LYS A 32 49.84 -33.18 -16.47
N LEU A 33 49.98 -32.80 -15.19
CA LEU A 33 49.02 -33.10 -14.13
C LEU A 33 47.73 -32.25 -14.17
N ILE A 34 47.67 -31.19 -14.99
CA ILE A 34 46.50 -30.30 -15.10
C ILE A 34 46.08 -30.10 -16.55
N ASP A 35 44.78 -29.89 -16.76
CA ASP A 35 44.24 -29.47 -18.06
C ASP A 35 44.55 -27.98 -18.26
N ILE A 36 45.64 -27.69 -18.98
CA ILE A 36 46.14 -26.33 -19.24
C ILE A 36 45.04 -25.46 -19.86
N LYS A 37 44.24 -26.00 -20.78
CA LYS A 37 43.17 -25.25 -21.45
C LYS A 37 42.09 -24.81 -20.46
N GLN A 38 41.69 -25.68 -19.53
CA GLN A 38 40.72 -25.29 -18.49
C GLN A 38 41.29 -24.23 -17.53
N VAL A 39 42.59 -24.31 -17.23
CA VAL A 39 43.26 -23.29 -16.42
C VAL A 39 43.38 -21.98 -17.18
N ASP A 40 43.66 -21.99 -18.48
CA ASP A 40 43.65 -20.80 -19.36
C ASP A 40 42.28 -20.13 -19.40
N ASP A 41 41.22 -20.90 -19.68
CA ASP A 41 39.84 -20.39 -19.69
C ASP A 41 39.45 -19.78 -18.33
N PHE A 42 39.95 -20.37 -17.24
CA PHE A 42 39.74 -19.86 -15.89
C PHE A 42 40.51 -18.55 -15.63
N ILE A 43 41.80 -18.49 -15.97
CA ILE A 43 42.60 -17.27 -15.87
C ILE A 43 41.95 -16.16 -16.70
N GLN A 44 41.47 -16.47 -17.92
CA GLN A 44 40.80 -15.48 -18.76
C GLN A 44 39.57 -14.87 -18.07
N LYS A 45 38.70 -15.69 -17.46
CA LYS A 45 37.51 -15.20 -16.73
C LYS A 45 37.86 -14.40 -15.47
N VAL A 46 38.95 -14.76 -14.79
CA VAL A 46 39.45 -14.00 -13.65
C VAL A 46 40.06 -12.68 -14.12
N ASN A 47 40.79 -12.69 -15.24
CA ASN A 47 41.32 -11.50 -15.89
C ASN A 47 40.20 -10.55 -16.34
N GLU A 48 39.09 -11.05 -16.88
CA GLU A 48 37.89 -10.24 -17.16
C GLU A 48 37.34 -9.57 -15.89
N SER A 49 37.36 -10.29 -14.75
CA SER A 49 36.94 -9.73 -13.47
C SER A 49 37.92 -8.66 -12.95
N ILE A 50 39.23 -8.88 -13.10
CA ILE A 50 40.27 -7.90 -12.79
C ILE A 50 40.12 -6.68 -13.70
N LYS A 51 39.80 -6.86 -14.98
CA LYS A 51 39.50 -5.79 -15.93
C LYS A 51 38.31 -4.94 -15.48
N ASP A 52 37.22 -5.57 -15.05
CA ASP A 52 36.06 -4.86 -14.48
C ASP A 52 36.44 -4.05 -13.25
N ILE A 53 37.30 -4.60 -12.37
CA ILE A 53 37.82 -3.91 -11.18
C ILE A 53 38.70 -2.72 -11.57
N LEU A 54 39.64 -2.90 -12.49
CA LEU A 54 40.54 -1.82 -12.92
C LEU A 54 39.83 -0.76 -13.77
N SER A 55 38.67 -1.08 -14.35
CA SER A 55 37.85 -0.13 -15.10
C SER A 55 36.76 0.55 -14.27
N LEU A 56 36.73 0.36 -12.94
CA LEU A 56 35.73 0.90 -12.01
C LEU A 56 34.29 0.43 -12.26
N ASN A 57 34.13 -0.67 -13.00
CA ASN A 57 32.84 -1.29 -13.33
C ASN A 57 32.43 -2.37 -12.32
N SER A 58 33.24 -2.63 -11.30
CA SER A 58 32.89 -3.52 -10.20
C SER A 58 32.06 -2.82 -9.13
N THR A 59 31.38 -3.62 -8.31
CA THR A 59 30.46 -3.15 -7.27
C THR A 59 31.22 -2.63 -6.04
N ARG A 60 30.62 -1.70 -5.29
CA ARG A 60 31.16 -1.23 -3.99
C ARG A 60 31.56 -2.37 -3.06
N LYS A 61 30.71 -3.40 -2.96
CA LYS A 61 30.97 -4.60 -2.14
C LYS A 61 32.26 -5.31 -2.57
N THR A 62 32.48 -5.46 -3.88
CA THR A 62 33.68 -6.13 -4.43
C THR A 62 34.97 -5.44 -3.96
N TYR A 63 35.04 -4.10 -3.99
CA TYR A 63 36.25 -3.39 -3.55
C TYR A 63 36.50 -3.52 -2.05
N ASN A 64 35.44 -3.45 -1.23
CA ASN A 64 35.56 -3.65 0.21
C ASN A 64 36.03 -5.07 0.54
N ASP A 65 35.49 -6.09 -0.14
CA ASP A 65 35.89 -7.49 0.05
C ASP A 65 37.35 -7.72 -0.37
N LEU A 66 37.80 -7.09 -1.46
CA LEU A 66 39.19 -7.16 -1.94
C LEU A 66 40.19 -6.50 -0.98
N LEU A 67 39.78 -5.49 -0.22
CA LEU A 67 40.64 -4.86 0.79
C LEU A 67 40.89 -5.81 1.98
N CYS A 68 39.88 -6.59 2.36
CA CYS A 68 39.96 -7.55 3.46
C CYS A 68 40.68 -8.85 3.06
N THR A 69 40.39 -9.37 1.86
CA THR A 69 40.91 -10.65 1.35
C THR A 69 41.02 -10.59 -0.17
N SER A 70 42.24 -10.65 -0.71
CA SER A 70 42.47 -10.64 -2.15
C SER A 70 43.31 -11.84 -2.60
N ASN A 71 42.69 -12.71 -3.41
CA ASN A 71 43.37 -13.72 -4.22
C ASN A 71 43.76 -13.18 -5.60
N ALA A 72 43.48 -11.92 -5.92
CA ALA A 72 43.80 -11.32 -7.22
C ALA A 72 45.33 -11.34 -7.48
N ILE A 73 46.13 -11.21 -6.42
CA ILE A 73 47.60 -11.20 -6.45
C ILE A 73 48.18 -12.37 -7.25
N TYR A 74 47.58 -13.56 -7.14
CA TYR A 74 48.07 -14.76 -7.83
C TYR A 74 47.88 -14.69 -9.35
N PHE A 75 46.93 -13.90 -9.83
CA PHE A 75 46.60 -13.78 -11.26
C PHE A 75 47.26 -12.57 -11.92
N LEU A 76 47.73 -11.58 -11.15
CA LEU A 76 48.36 -10.36 -11.68
C LEU A 76 49.56 -10.61 -12.63
N PRO A 77 50.41 -11.65 -12.42
CA PRO A 77 51.48 -11.96 -13.38
C PRO A 77 50.96 -12.24 -14.80
N PHE A 78 49.74 -12.77 -14.92
CA PHE A 78 49.09 -13.13 -16.18
C PHE A 78 48.19 -12.02 -16.74
N TYR A 79 48.14 -10.86 -16.09
CA TYR A 79 47.31 -9.72 -16.49
C TYR A 79 48.15 -8.58 -17.09
N ASP A 80 47.67 -8.00 -18.18
CA ASP A 80 48.30 -6.88 -18.88
C ASP A 80 47.65 -5.55 -18.45
N PHE A 81 48.28 -4.89 -17.48
CA PHE A 81 47.85 -3.59 -16.97
C PHE A 81 47.99 -2.48 -18.01
N GLU A 82 49.07 -2.47 -18.79
CA GLU A 82 49.37 -1.42 -19.77
C GLU A 82 48.29 -1.36 -20.85
N ASN A 83 47.93 -2.53 -21.41
CA ASN A 83 46.86 -2.60 -22.40
C ASN A 83 45.49 -2.18 -21.81
N THR A 84 45.24 -2.46 -20.53
CA THR A 84 43.97 -2.08 -19.88
C THR A 84 43.83 -0.58 -19.72
N PHE A 85 44.88 0.10 -19.28
CA PHE A 85 44.83 1.55 -19.04
C PHE A 85 44.99 2.37 -20.32
N THR A 86 45.77 1.89 -21.30
CA THR A 86 45.88 2.57 -22.61
C THR A 86 44.56 2.59 -23.38
N LEU A 87 43.71 1.58 -23.20
CA LEU A 87 42.37 1.51 -23.79
C LEU A 87 41.29 2.24 -22.98
N SER A 88 41.59 2.67 -21.74
CA SER A 88 40.63 3.30 -20.85
C SER A 88 40.72 4.82 -20.91
N ASP A 89 39.57 5.50 -20.85
CA ASP A 89 39.53 6.97 -20.75
C ASP A 89 40.16 7.43 -19.42
N PRO A 90 41.27 8.22 -19.44
CA PRO A 90 41.92 8.71 -18.23
C PRO A 90 41.00 9.52 -17.31
N GLN A 91 39.95 10.15 -17.84
CA GLN A 91 38.99 10.92 -17.02
C GLN A 91 38.20 10.03 -16.06
N ARG A 92 38.12 8.71 -16.29
CA ARG A 92 37.47 7.77 -15.37
C ARG A 92 38.20 7.67 -14.03
N PHE A 93 39.52 7.87 -14.03
CA PHE A 93 40.39 7.76 -12.86
C PHE A 93 40.63 9.10 -12.15
N LYS A 94 40.09 10.19 -12.70
CA LYS A 94 40.06 11.51 -12.05
C LYS A 94 38.96 11.57 -11.00
N PHE A 95 39.26 12.05 -9.80
CA PHE A 95 38.23 12.30 -8.80
C PHE A 95 37.30 13.42 -9.31
N PRO A 96 35.98 13.41 -9.00
CA PRO A 96 35.09 14.51 -9.37
C PRO A 96 35.67 15.89 -9.04
N VAL A 97 35.50 16.85 -9.95
CA VAL A 97 35.95 18.23 -9.74
C VAL A 97 34.99 18.89 -8.75
N THR A 98 35.32 18.82 -7.46
CA THR A 98 34.49 19.33 -6.37
C THR A 98 34.92 20.76 -5.99
N PRO A 99 34.02 21.76 -6.06
CA PRO A 99 34.28 23.12 -5.59
C PRO A 99 34.68 23.17 -4.10
N LEU A 100 35.54 24.13 -3.73
CA LEU A 100 36.01 24.29 -2.35
C LEU A 100 34.86 24.44 -1.33
N GLN A 101 33.76 25.09 -1.72
CA GLN A 101 32.58 25.23 -0.84
C GLN A 101 31.94 23.89 -0.46
N ILE A 102 31.95 22.90 -1.35
CA ILE A 102 31.42 21.56 -1.09
C ILE A 102 32.44 20.75 -0.28
N LEU A 103 33.73 20.89 -0.59
CA LEU A 103 34.81 20.25 0.17
C LEU A 103 34.86 20.71 1.62
N ALA A 104 34.51 21.96 1.91
CA ALA A 104 34.44 22.48 3.27
C ALA A 104 33.30 21.88 4.11
N ILE A 105 32.29 21.28 3.46
CA ILE A 105 31.11 20.70 4.13
C ILE A 105 31.35 19.21 4.45
N VAL A 106 32.03 18.47 3.58
CA VAL A 106 32.35 17.05 3.77
C VAL A 106 33.53 16.95 4.74
N SER A 107 33.38 16.18 5.83
CA SER A 107 34.39 16.17 6.90
C SER A 107 35.62 15.31 6.58
N ILE A 108 35.51 14.37 5.64
CA ILE A 108 36.64 13.57 5.16
C ILE A 108 37.42 14.34 4.08
N ASP A 109 38.76 14.27 4.20
CA ASP A 109 39.70 14.82 3.22
C ASP A 109 39.39 14.32 1.80
N ARG A 110 39.48 15.23 0.84
CA ARG A 110 39.28 14.91 -0.58
C ARG A 110 40.27 13.81 -1.02
N PRO A 111 39.79 12.68 -1.55
CA PRO A 111 40.67 11.66 -2.12
C PRO A 111 41.43 12.17 -3.34
N ASN A 112 42.68 11.74 -3.48
CA ASN A 112 43.48 11.94 -4.69
C ASN A 112 42.86 11.24 -5.91
N ASP A 113 43.27 11.67 -7.10
CA ASP A 113 43.07 10.90 -8.32
C ASP A 113 43.67 9.49 -8.18
N ILE A 114 43.11 8.51 -8.89
CA ILE A 114 43.68 7.18 -8.94
C ILE A 114 44.89 7.23 -9.88
N ASP A 115 46.07 6.96 -9.33
CA ASP A 115 47.30 6.86 -10.12
C ASP A 115 47.26 5.57 -10.96
N ILE A 116 47.34 5.75 -12.27
CA ILE A 116 47.37 4.66 -13.26
C ILE A 116 48.76 4.45 -13.84
N SER A 117 49.79 5.14 -13.33
CA SER A 117 51.17 4.87 -13.69
C SER A 117 51.58 3.51 -13.12
N VAL A 118 51.66 2.52 -14.00
CA VAL A 118 51.95 1.14 -13.63
C VAL A 118 53.39 1.07 -13.10
N THR A 119 53.56 0.59 -11.88
CA THR A 119 54.89 0.33 -11.30
C THR A 119 55.38 -1.06 -11.72
N ASP A 120 56.69 -1.30 -11.62
CA ASP A 120 57.27 -2.63 -11.89
C ASP A 120 56.68 -3.73 -10.99
N GLN A 121 56.12 -3.36 -9.84
CA GLN A 121 55.46 -4.26 -8.90
C GLN A 121 53.93 -4.21 -9.03
N LYS A 122 53.39 -5.05 -9.94
CA LYS A 122 51.95 -5.19 -10.20
C LYS A 122 51.08 -5.39 -8.95
N GLU A 123 51.56 -6.14 -7.95
CA GLU A 123 50.85 -6.39 -6.69
C GLU A 123 50.69 -5.11 -5.86
N THR A 124 51.79 -4.39 -5.67
CA THR A 124 51.82 -3.10 -4.97
C THR A 124 50.90 -2.11 -5.67
N PHE A 125 50.98 -2.02 -7.00
CA PHE A 125 50.09 -1.20 -7.81
C PHE A 125 48.61 -1.55 -7.58
N PHE A 126 48.23 -2.83 -7.69
CA PHE A 126 46.85 -3.27 -7.53
C PHE A 126 46.31 -2.96 -6.13
N TYR A 127 47.10 -3.19 -5.08
CA TYR A 127 46.68 -2.88 -3.71
C TYR A 127 46.50 -1.37 -3.49
N CYS A 128 47.44 -0.54 -3.95
CA CYS A 128 47.31 0.91 -3.91
C CYS A 128 46.08 1.41 -4.69
N PHE A 129 45.78 0.80 -5.85
CA PHE A 129 44.57 1.08 -6.62
C PHE A 129 43.30 0.79 -5.82
N ILE A 130 43.17 -0.41 -5.24
CA ILE A 130 42.00 -0.80 -4.43
C ILE A 130 41.85 0.12 -3.22
N GLN A 131 42.94 0.41 -2.50
CA GLN A 131 42.91 1.33 -1.37
C GLN A 131 42.41 2.72 -1.77
N GLN A 132 42.86 3.24 -2.92
CA GLN A 132 42.41 4.54 -3.40
C GLN A 132 40.92 4.55 -3.79
N VAL A 133 40.43 3.47 -4.40
CA VAL A 133 38.99 3.32 -4.70
C VAL A 133 38.16 3.19 -3.43
N VAL A 134 38.63 2.49 -2.40
CA VAL A 134 37.93 2.42 -1.11
C VAL A 134 37.87 3.80 -0.44
N LYS A 135 38.94 4.59 -0.51
CA LYS A 135 38.91 6.00 -0.06
C LYS A 135 37.90 6.85 -0.84
N TRP A 136 37.78 6.64 -2.16
CA TRP A 136 36.72 7.28 -2.95
C TRP A 136 35.33 6.88 -2.45
N LEU A 137 35.09 5.59 -2.22
CA LEU A 137 33.80 5.07 -1.74
C LEU A 137 33.42 5.63 -0.36
N GLU A 138 34.38 5.70 0.57
CA GLU A 138 34.17 6.31 1.90
C GLU A 138 33.74 7.77 1.79
N TRP A 139 34.43 8.54 0.96
CA TRP A 139 34.07 9.93 0.71
C TRP A 139 32.71 10.03 0.00
N PHE A 140 32.43 9.15 -0.97
CA PHE A 140 31.16 9.11 -1.70
C PHE A 140 29.98 8.83 -0.78
N ASP A 141 30.13 7.90 0.17
CA ASP A 141 29.11 7.58 1.16
C ASP A 141 28.81 8.78 2.05
N GLU A 142 29.84 9.42 2.60
CA GLU A 142 29.67 10.62 3.43
C GLU A 142 29.04 11.78 2.63
N PHE A 143 29.51 12.00 1.40
CA PHE A 143 28.95 13.01 0.51
C PHE A 143 27.45 12.77 0.24
N ILE A 144 27.06 11.54 -0.05
CA ILE A 144 25.66 11.18 -0.28
C ILE A 144 24.85 11.37 1.00
N ASP A 145 25.37 10.96 2.15
CA ASP A 145 24.68 11.11 3.44
C ASP A 145 24.42 12.57 3.80
N ILE A 146 25.37 13.47 3.53
CA ILE A 146 25.22 14.91 3.75
C ILE A 146 24.22 15.52 2.76
N PHE A 147 24.43 15.29 1.46
CA PHE A 147 23.72 16.04 0.42
C PHE A 147 22.38 15.42 0.03
N GLN A 148 22.08 14.16 0.37
CA GLN A 148 20.77 13.56 0.17
C GLN A 148 19.66 14.46 0.73
N HIS A 149 19.85 15.03 1.91
CA HIS A 149 18.85 15.88 2.55
C HIS A 149 18.68 17.23 1.88
N VAL A 150 19.77 17.78 1.33
CA VAL A 150 19.67 18.95 0.46
C VAL A 150 18.84 18.59 -0.77
N ILE A 151 19.10 17.46 -1.42
CA ILE A 151 18.33 17.00 -2.59
C ILE A 151 16.85 16.74 -2.23
N GLU A 152 16.54 16.16 -1.06
CA GLU A 152 15.17 15.98 -0.56
C GLU A 152 14.46 17.32 -0.39
N TRP A 153 15.13 18.32 0.21
CA TRP A 153 14.60 19.67 0.35
C TRP A 153 14.37 20.32 -1.02
N LEU A 154 15.32 20.21 -1.96
CA LEU A 154 15.18 20.70 -3.33
C LEU A 154 14.01 20.01 -4.07
N ARG A 155 13.80 18.71 -3.85
CA ARG A 155 12.66 17.93 -4.39
C ARG A 155 11.34 18.46 -3.85
N ALA A 156 11.22 18.68 -2.55
CA ALA A 156 10.01 19.24 -1.93
C ALA A 156 9.65 20.62 -2.51
N ARG A 157 10.63 21.35 -3.04
CA ARG A 157 10.44 22.64 -3.72
C ARG A 157 10.31 22.54 -5.24
N LYS A 158 10.23 21.32 -5.80
CA LYS A 158 10.04 21.04 -7.24
C LYS A 158 11.19 21.56 -8.13
N LEU A 159 12.44 21.47 -7.65
CA LEU A 159 13.59 21.72 -8.50
C LEU A 159 13.68 20.66 -9.60
N GLN A 160 13.91 21.10 -10.85
CA GLN A 160 14.04 20.18 -11.97
C GLN A 160 15.14 19.13 -11.72
N ARG A 161 14.84 17.85 -11.98
CA ARG A 161 15.72 16.66 -11.77
C ARG A 161 16.02 16.27 -10.32
N ALA A 162 15.60 17.02 -9.30
CA ALA A 162 15.84 16.65 -7.90
C ALA A 162 15.15 15.31 -7.52
N GLU A 163 13.95 15.04 -8.06
CA GLU A 163 13.24 13.78 -7.85
C GLU A 163 14.00 12.57 -8.42
N GLN A 164 14.52 12.71 -9.64
CA GLN A 164 15.33 11.67 -10.28
C GLN A 164 16.63 11.44 -9.50
N LEU A 165 17.32 12.50 -9.09
CA LEU A 165 18.55 12.40 -8.32
C LEU A 165 18.33 11.74 -6.95
N LEU A 166 17.21 12.03 -6.28
CA LEU A 166 16.89 11.36 -5.03
C LEU A 166 16.64 9.86 -5.22
N SER A 167 15.94 9.47 -6.29
CA SER A 167 15.75 8.07 -6.66
C SER A 167 17.08 7.37 -6.97
N ASP A 168 17.97 8.04 -7.70
CA ASP A 168 19.32 7.56 -8.00
C ASP A 168 20.16 7.39 -6.71
N ILE A 169 20.05 8.32 -5.76
CA ILE A 169 20.70 8.23 -4.43
C ILE A 169 20.18 7.02 -3.64
N HIS A 170 18.85 6.84 -3.55
CA HIS A 170 18.28 5.67 -2.87
C HIS A 170 18.75 4.37 -3.53
N THR A 171 18.80 4.33 -4.86
CA THR A 171 19.34 3.17 -5.59
C THR A 171 20.79 2.89 -5.19
N ILE A 172 21.65 3.91 -5.08
CA ILE A 172 23.04 3.71 -4.63
C ILE A 172 23.11 3.12 -3.21
N LYS A 173 22.26 3.60 -2.29
CA LYS A 173 22.29 3.19 -0.87
C LYS A 173 21.74 1.79 -0.66
N ASP A 174 20.67 1.44 -1.35
CA ASP A 174 19.96 0.18 -1.16
C ASP A 174 20.56 -0.94 -2.02
N ASP A 175 21.12 -0.62 -3.19
CA ASP A 175 21.66 -1.62 -4.11
C ASP A 175 23.18 -1.80 -3.98
N SER A 176 23.56 -2.88 -3.30
CA SER A 176 24.95 -3.35 -3.19
C SER A 176 25.62 -3.66 -4.54
N ALA A 177 24.84 -3.79 -5.63
CA ALA A 177 25.33 -3.97 -7.00
C ALA A 177 25.84 -2.69 -7.66
N THR A 178 25.57 -1.52 -7.07
CA THR A 178 25.96 -0.25 -7.66
C THR A 178 27.47 -0.21 -7.91
N THR A 179 27.85 0.12 -9.15
CA THR A 179 29.24 0.23 -9.57
C THR A 179 29.86 1.55 -9.15
N VAL A 180 31.17 1.57 -8.92
CA VAL A 180 31.91 2.78 -8.51
C VAL A 180 31.74 3.90 -9.55
N ILE A 181 31.75 3.57 -10.84
CA ILE A 181 31.55 4.55 -11.91
C ILE A 181 30.15 5.20 -11.85
N LYS A 182 29.10 4.43 -11.52
CA LYS A 182 27.74 4.96 -11.39
C LYS A 182 27.63 5.91 -10.19
N MET A 183 28.23 5.54 -9.05
CA MET A 183 28.32 6.43 -7.87
C MET A 183 29.02 7.74 -8.23
N LYS A 184 30.19 7.65 -8.90
CA LYS A 184 30.94 8.82 -9.36
C LYS A 184 30.10 9.74 -10.25
N THR A 185 29.37 9.18 -11.22
CA THR A 185 28.51 9.96 -12.13
C THR A 185 27.41 10.70 -11.38
N ILE A 186 26.75 10.04 -10.42
CA ILE A 186 25.67 10.66 -9.63
C ILE A 186 26.24 11.78 -8.74
N ILE A 187 27.39 11.55 -8.11
CA ILE A 187 28.08 12.58 -7.32
C ILE A 187 28.45 13.78 -8.17
N GLN A 188 28.95 13.55 -9.38
CA GLN A 188 29.26 14.65 -10.30
C GLN A 188 28.00 15.45 -10.68
N TYR A 189 26.85 14.81 -10.86
CA TYR A 189 25.59 15.51 -11.08
C TYR A 189 25.14 16.32 -9.86
N ILE A 190 25.28 15.78 -8.65
CA ILE A 190 24.97 16.53 -7.41
C ILE A 190 25.91 17.73 -7.28
N VAL A 191 27.22 17.55 -7.53
CA VAL A 191 28.20 18.64 -7.50
C VAL A 191 27.83 19.75 -8.49
N GLU A 192 27.52 19.43 -9.75
CA GLU A 192 27.11 20.43 -10.74
C GLU A 192 25.78 21.11 -10.38
N LEU A 193 24.83 20.38 -9.79
CA LEU A 193 23.59 20.94 -9.28
C LEU A 193 23.84 21.94 -8.14
N LEU A 194 24.75 21.62 -7.22
CA LEU A 194 25.01 22.38 -6.01
C LEU A 194 26.03 23.51 -6.18
N LYS A 195 26.78 23.51 -7.27
CA LYS A 195 27.81 24.50 -7.60
C LYS A 195 27.30 25.96 -7.64
N PRO A 196 26.10 26.27 -8.15
CA PRO A 196 25.62 27.66 -8.22
C PRO A 196 25.32 28.30 -6.85
N PHE A 197 25.04 27.50 -5.81
CA PHE A 197 24.61 28.00 -4.50
C PHE A 197 25.78 28.59 -3.70
N LYS A 198 25.90 29.92 -3.70
CA LYS A 198 26.94 30.64 -2.95
C LYS A 198 26.85 30.39 -1.44
N ASN A 199 25.63 30.32 -0.92
CA ASN A 199 25.33 30.11 0.50
C ASN A 199 25.07 28.62 0.85
N LEU A 200 25.63 27.67 0.08
CA LEU A 200 25.40 26.23 0.32
C LEU A 200 25.77 25.79 1.74
N HIS A 201 26.85 26.33 2.31
CA HIS A 201 27.26 26.02 3.67
C HIS A 201 26.21 26.50 4.69
N ARG A 202 25.65 27.70 4.53
CA ARG A 202 24.53 28.17 5.37
C ARG A 202 23.31 27.26 5.22
N LEU A 203 22.99 26.85 4.00
CA LEU A 203 21.85 25.94 3.77
C LEU A 203 22.04 24.58 4.46
N CYS A 204 23.23 23.99 4.36
CA CYS A 204 23.54 22.69 4.97
C CYS A 204 23.52 22.74 6.50
N ASP A 205 23.91 23.88 7.08
CA ASP A 205 23.82 24.13 8.52
C ASP A 205 22.36 24.25 8.99
N LEU A 206 21.53 25.06 8.32
CA LEU A 206 20.09 25.17 8.63
C LEU A 206 19.35 23.84 8.49
N LEU A 207 19.72 23.03 7.50
CA LEU A 207 19.13 21.72 7.29
C LEU A 207 19.67 20.68 8.29
N ASN A 208 20.64 21.02 9.15
CA ASN A 208 21.37 20.11 10.00
C ASN A 208 21.80 18.88 9.18
N CYS A 209 22.71 19.05 8.22
CA CYS A 209 23.25 17.90 7.48
C CYS A 209 24.78 17.79 7.53
N MET A 210 25.48 18.70 8.21
CA MET A 210 26.94 18.67 8.33
C MET A 210 27.49 17.67 9.33
N LYS A 211 26.72 17.32 10.37
CA LYS A 211 27.14 16.34 11.38
C LYS A 211 26.34 15.07 11.14
N SER A 212 26.92 13.89 11.34
CA SER A 212 26.16 12.62 11.30
C SER A 212 25.48 12.31 12.64
N PHE A 213 26.09 12.75 13.74
CA PHE A 213 25.64 12.55 15.11
C PHE A 213 26.13 13.70 15.99
N GLU A 214 25.30 14.16 16.94
CA GLU A 214 25.66 15.17 17.93
C GLU A 214 25.08 14.77 19.29
N ASN A 215 25.94 14.63 20.30
CA ASN A 215 25.50 14.40 21.68
C ASN A 215 25.21 15.76 22.32
N VAL A 216 23.96 16.05 22.66
CA VAL A 216 23.53 17.35 23.19
C VAL A 216 23.64 17.36 24.72
N ASP A 217 23.04 16.37 25.37
CA ASP A 217 23.21 16.07 26.79
C ASP A 217 23.56 14.59 26.96
N SER A 218 24.78 14.32 27.42
CA SER A 218 25.29 12.98 27.65
C SER A 218 24.56 12.22 28.76
N GLY A 219 23.78 12.89 29.62
CA GLY A 219 23.03 12.24 30.70
C GLY A 219 23.15 12.99 32.02
N THR A 220 22.09 13.66 32.45
CA THR A 220 21.97 14.36 33.73
C THR A 220 21.05 13.63 34.70
N LEU A 221 21.44 13.61 35.98
CA LEU A 221 20.63 13.02 37.06
C LEU A 221 19.85 14.11 37.78
N THR A 222 18.52 14.06 37.69
CA THR A 222 17.65 15.03 38.35
C THR A 222 17.14 14.55 39.72
N GLY A 223 16.51 15.45 40.48
CA GLY A 223 16.13 15.23 41.88
C GLY A 223 15.00 14.21 42.10
N HIS A 224 14.77 13.86 43.37
CA HIS A 224 13.82 12.82 43.78
C HIS A 224 12.36 13.14 43.46
N ASP A 225 11.96 14.41 43.57
CA ASP A 225 10.58 14.82 43.31
C ASP A 225 10.19 14.63 41.84
N GLN A 226 11.11 14.94 40.92
CA GLN A 226 10.93 14.71 39.48
C GLN A 226 10.87 13.23 39.14
N TRP A 227 11.74 12.41 39.78
CA TRP A 227 11.71 10.95 39.64
C TRP A 227 10.34 10.37 40.04
N LYS A 228 9.77 10.82 41.16
CA LYS A 228 8.49 10.30 41.66
C LYS A 228 7.35 10.67 40.73
N SER A 229 7.27 11.95 40.34
CA SER A 229 6.27 12.44 39.38
C SER A 229 6.35 11.68 38.05
N TYR A 230 7.56 11.42 37.56
CA TYR A 230 7.80 10.72 36.31
C TYR A 230 7.31 9.25 36.34
N ILE A 231 7.60 8.50 37.41
CA ILE A 231 7.11 7.12 37.53
C ILE A 231 5.58 7.09 37.67
N GLU A 232 4.99 8.00 38.45
CA GLU A 232 3.54 8.08 38.60
C GLU A 232 2.85 8.42 37.27
N GLU A 233 3.44 9.33 36.48
CA GLU A 233 2.95 9.69 35.15
C GLU A 233 3.06 8.51 34.16
N LEU A 234 4.20 7.82 34.09
CA LEU A 234 4.36 6.66 33.21
C LEU A 234 3.40 5.52 33.59
N LYS A 235 3.18 5.28 34.89
CA LYS A 235 2.16 4.33 35.36
C LYS A 235 0.76 4.71 34.90
N ARG A 236 0.46 6.00 34.78
CA ARG A 236 -0.84 6.51 34.35
C ARG A 236 -1.02 6.47 32.83
N VAL A 237 0.00 6.90 32.07
CA VAL A 237 -0.14 7.22 30.63
C VAL A 237 0.54 6.18 29.73
N HIS A 238 1.61 5.53 30.21
CA HIS A 238 2.46 4.66 29.38
C HIS A 238 2.90 3.39 30.13
N MET A 239 1.93 2.61 30.64
CA MET A 239 2.20 1.39 31.43
C MET A 239 3.16 0.39 30.74
N ASN A 240 3.18 0.37 29.41
CA ASN A 240 4.00 -0.55 28.62
C ASN A 240 5.46 -0.11 28.45
N ASN A 241 5.84 1.12 28.84
CA ASN A 241 7.21 1.61 28.70
C ASN A 241 8.11 1.13 29.86
N THR A 242 8.14 -0.19 30.05
CA THR A 242 8.95 -0.85 31.06
C THR A 242 9.60 -2.11 30.53
N PHE A 243 10.76 -2.46 31.09
CA PHE A 243 11.35 -3.78 30.91
C PHE A 243 11.94 -4.28 32.23
N THR A 244 11.96 -5.59 32.42
CA THR A 244 12.48 -6.21 33.65
C THR A 244 13.87 -6.77 33.42
N VAL A 245 14.81 -6.38 34.27
CA VAL A 245 16.17 -6.91 34.30
C VAL A 245 16.27 -7.93 35.42
N ASN A 246 16.51 -9.20 35.06
CA ASN A 246 16.66 -10.29 36.01
C ASN A 246 17.96 -10.18 36.81
N ALA A 247 18.00 -10.83 37.98
CA ALA A 247 19.22 -10.93 38.78
C ALA A 247 20.33 -11.68 38.01
N HIS A 248 21.57 -11.19 38.06
CA HIS A 248 22.74 -11.81 37.41
C HIS A 248 22.73 -11.81 35.88
N PHE A 249 21.91 -10.97 35.24
CA PHE A 249 21.90 -10.84 33.79
C PHE A 249 22.23 -9.41 33.37
N LYS A 250 23.03 -9.30 32.29
CA LYS A 250 23.12 -8.11 31.46
C LYS A 250 21.92 -8.11 30.51
N HIS A 251 21.13 -7.04 30.53
CA HIS A 251 20.01 -6.86 29.62
C HIS A 251 20.31 -5.73 28.64
N GLU A 252 20.04 -5.96 27.35
CA GLU A 252 20.15 -4.96 26.29
C GLU A 252 18.75 -4.71 25.73
N HIS A 253 18.23 -3.51 26.01
CA HIS A 253 16.99 -3.02 25.42
C HIS A 253 17.32 -2.17 24.20
N GLN A 254 16.69 -2.48 23.05
CA GLN A 254 16.97 -1.80 21.80
C GLN A 254 15.72 -1.08 21.29
N GLN A 255 15.86 0.21 20.99
CA GLN A 255 14.83 1.03 20.36
C GLN A 255 15.32 1.51 19.00
N SER A 256 14.61 1.16 17.93
CA SER A 256 14.91 1.68 16.59
C SER A 256 14.61 3.18 16.53
N ILE A 257 15.58 3.95 16.07
CA ILE A 257 15.48 5.39 15.83
C ILE A 257 15.68 5.62 14.33
N SER A 258 14.68 6.22 13.70
CA SER A 258 14.79 6.65 12.30
C SER A 258 15.83 7.76 12.13
N ALA A 259 16.27 7.97 10.88
CA ALA A 259 17.12 9.10 10.52
C ALA A 259 16.53 10.46 10.93
N ARG A 260 17.40 11.45 11.14
CA ARG A 260 17.07 12.86 11.41
C ARG A 260 16.12 13.06 12.57
N ARG A 261 16.57 12.67 13.77
CA ARG A 261 15.81 12.76 15.00
C ARG A 261 16.60 13.47 16.09
N VAL A 262 15.89 14.31 16.84
CA VAL A 262 16.26 14.68 18.20
C VAL A 262 15.65 13.63 19.12
N VAL A 263 16.47 12.94 19.89
CA VAL A 263 16.05 11.88 20.78
C VAL A 263 16.30 12.33 22.20
N HIS A 264 15.21 12.55 22.94
CA HIS A 264 15.26 12.71 24.38
C HIS A 264 14.98 11.34 25.00
N TRP A 265 15.84 10.91 25.91
CA TRP A 265 15.70 9.64 26.58
C TRP A 265 15.74 9.85 28.08
N SER A 266 14.91 9.11 28.81
CA SER A 266 14.72 9.24 30.25
C SER A 266 14.55 7.85 30.87
N LEU A 267 15.26 7.59 31.98
CA LEU A 267 15.30 6.31 32.68
C LEU A 267 15.12 6.48 34.18
N ALA A 268 14.27 5.65 34.78
CA ALA A 268 14.06 5.55 36.22
C ALA A 268 13.87 4.10 36.65
N SER A 269 14.14 3.80 37.92
CA SER A 269 13.95 2.49 38.53
C SER A 269 13.29 2.65 39.89
N GLU A 270 12.55 1.64 40.36
CA GLU A 270 12.03 1.62 41.74
C GLU A 270 13.00 0.96 42.72
N LYS A 271 14.10 0.36 42.23
CA LYS A 271 15.05 -0.42 43.03
C LYS A 271 16.50 0.03 42.79
N LEU A 272 17.31 -0.07 43.87
CA LEU A 272 18.74 0.29 44.09
C LEU A 272 19.66 0.45 42.85
N GLU A 273 20.78 1.16 42.99
CA GLU A 273 21.79 1.47 41.96
C GLU A 273 22.08 0.38 40.88
N CYS A 274 22.33 0.74 39.62
CA CYS A 274 22.72 -0.20 38.56
C CYS A 274 23.81 0.34 37.63
N ASN A 275 24.52 -0.55 36.94
CA ASN A 275 25.47 -0.17 35.89
C ASN A 275 24.71 0.05 34.59
N ILE A 276 24.87 1.21 33.97
CA ILE A 276 24.12 1.61 32.78
C ILE A 276 25.10 2.06 31.70
N SER A 277 24.88 1.57 30.48
CA SER A 277 25.52 2.10 29.27
C SER A 277 24.44 2.38 28.23
N ILE A 278 24.49 3.56 27.64
CA ILE A 278 23.58 3.97 26.57
C ILE A 278 24.43 4.29 25.36
N GLU A 279 24.18 3.59 24.27
CA GLU A 279 24.88 3.78 23.02
C GLU A 279 23.89 3.89 21.86
N TYR A 280 24.27 4.67 20.85
CA TYR A 280 23.54 4.74 19.59
C TYR A 280 24.34 4.07 18.50
N ARG A 281 23.77 3.03 17.89
CA ARG A 281 24.43 2.21 16.87
C ARG A 281 23.77 2.42 15.51
N ILE A 282 24.53 2.93 14.53
CA ILE A 282 24.03 3.14 13.17
C ILE A 282 23.82 1.79 12.48
N ASN A 283 22.73 1.67 11.71
CA ASN A 283 22.42 0.52 10.87
C ASN A 283 23.22 0.49 9.56
N THR A 284 24.56 0.62 9.63
CA THR A 284 25.46 0.55 8.46
C THR A 284 26.39 -0.66 8.53
N PRO A 285 26.92 -1.14 7.38
CA PRO A 285 27.85 -2.29 7.34
C PRO A 285 29.10 -2.07 8.18
N ARG A 286 29.53 -0.81 8.31
CA ARG A 286 30.54 -0.37 9.26
C ARG A 286 29.81 0.07 10.51
N THR A 287 29.46 -0.87 11.38
CA THR A 287 28.69 -0.60 12.60
C THR A 287 29.39 0.47 13.44
N MET A 288 28.99 1.73 13.27
CA MET A 288 29.46 2.85 14.08
C MET A 288 28.58 2.94 15.31
N SER A 289 29.21 2.95 16.49
CA SER A 289 28.55 3.07 17.78
C SER A 289 29.02 4.33 18.49
N TYR A 290 28.09 5.20 18.88
CA TYR A 290 28.36 6.38 19.69
C TYR A 290 27.92 6.10 21.12
N LYS A 291 28.88 6.12 22.05
CA LYS A 291 28.58 6.00 23.48
C LYS A 291 28.02 7.32 23.99
N ILE A 292 26.74 7.35 24.35
CA ILE A 292 26.05 8.55 24.85
C ILE A 292 26.31 8.72 26.34
N PHE A 293 26.09 7.65 27.11
CA PHE A 293 26.23 7.63 28.56
C PHE A 293 26.89 6.34 29.04
N SER A 294 27.67 6.41 30.11
CA SER A 294 28.19 5.25 30.83
C SER A 294 28.35 5.60 32.30
N GLY A 295 27.67 4.88 33.17
CA GLY A 295 27.77 5.07 34.62
C GLY A 295 27.78 3.76 35.36
N GLU A 296 28.66 3.64 36.34
CA GLU A 296 28.64 2.54 37.33
C GLU A 296 27.82 2.97 38.54
N LYS A 297 27.03 2.04 39.11
CA LYS A 297 26.21 2.27 40.31
C LYS A 297 25.34 3.54 40.26
N VAL A 298 24.67 3.78 39.14
CA VAL A 298 23.80 4.93 38.93
C VAL A 298 22.53 4.80 39.79
N PRO A 299 22.20 5.79 40.66
CA PRO A 299 21.11 5.69 41.64
C PRO A 299 19.72 6.00 41.04
N LEU A 300 19.28 5.19 40.09
CA LEU A 300 17.98 5.35 39.41
C LEU A 300 16.75 5.20 40.33
N GLU A 301 16.93 4.70 41.55
CA GLU A 301 15.90 4.58 42.59
C GLU A 301 15.54 5.90 43.27
N LYS A 302 16.38 6.93 43.09
CA LYS A 302 16.22 8.24 43.73
C LYS A 302 16.29 9.38 42.74
N LYS A 303 16.79 9.13 41.54
CA LYS A 303 17.06 10.15 40.53
C LYS A 303 16.57 9.68 39.18
N LEU A 304 16.06 10.61 38.38
CA LEU A 304 15.75 10.38 36.97
C LEU A 304 17.02 10.66 36.16
N LEU A 305 17.46 9.69 35.36
CA LEU A 305 18.55 9.89 34.41
C LEU A 305 17.95 10.27 33.07
N GLN A 306 18.29 11.44 32.53
CA GLN A 306 17.79 11.91 31.25
C GLN A 306 18.92 12.46 30.38
N GLY A 307 18.79 12.38 29.07
CA GLY A 307 19.74 12.98 28.15
C GLY A 307 19.14 13.20 26.77
N GLU A 308 19.93 13.80 25.89
CA GLU A 308 19.50 14.23 24.56
C GLU A 308 20.61 14.03 23.54
N PHE A 309 20.26 13.50 22.37
CA PHE A 309 21.18 13.46 21.23
C PHE A 309 20.44 13.67 19.92
N LYS A 310 21.19 14.07 18.89
CA LYS A 310 20.74 14.27 17.52
C LYS A 310 21.38 13.23 16.61
N THR A 311 20.57 12.56 15.80
CA THR A 311 21.04 11.58 14.82
C THR A 311 20.55 11.92 13.41
N HIS A 312 21.41 11.75 12.41
CA HIS A 312 21.08 11.96 11.00
C HIS A 312 20.80 10.65 10.28
N GLN A 313 21.40 9.56 10.72
CA GLN A 313 21.22 8.23 10.14
C GLN A 313 20.23 7.41 10.95
N SER A 314 19.71 6.33 10.37
CA SER A 314 18.90 5.38 11.13
C SER A 314 19.79 4.43 11.92
N GLY A 315 19.30 3.99 13.07
CA GLY A 315 20.09 3.19 14.00
C GLY A 315 19.27 2.73 15.19
N ASN A 316 19.92 2.12 16.17
CA ASN A 316 19.30 1.65 17.38
C ASN A 316 19.90 2.36 18.59
N LEU A 317 19.04 2.92 19.44
CA LEU A 317 19.40 3.29 20.80
C LEU A 317 19.43 2.00 21.64
N ILE A 318 20.59 1.68 22.20
CA ILE A 318 20.82 0.48 22.98
C ILE A 318 21.03 0.89 24.43
N ILE A 319 20.08 0.53 25.29
CA ILE A 319 20.15 0.72 26.73
C ILE A 319 20.61 -0.61 27.33
N THR A 320 21.83 -0.62 27.83
CA THR A 320 22.43 -1.75 28.53
C THR A 320 22.33 -1.53 30.03
N ILE A 321 21.71 -2.48 30.73
CA ILE A 321 21.68 -2.51 32.18
C ILE A 321 22.33 -3.79 32.66
N ASP A 322 23.43 -3.63 33.36
CA ASP A 322 24.18 -4.72 33.98
C ASP A 322 23.76 -4.87 35.45
N ASN A 323 23.21 -6.04 35.76
CA ASN A 323 22.74 -6.44 37.08
C ASN A 323 23.48 -7.68 37.63
N GLU A 324 24.78 -7.83 37.33
CA GLU A 324 25.59 -9.00 37.69
C GLU A 324 25.76 -9.22 39.21
N THR A 325 25.63 -8.18 40.04
CA THR A 325 25.90 -8.22 41.49
C THR A 325 24.85 -8.94 42.36
N GLY A 326 23.99 -9.78 41.79
CA GLY A 326 23.04 -10.62 42.54
C GLY A 326 21.88 -9.89 43.22
N ARG A 327 21.49 -8.74 42.68
CA ARG A 327 20.35 -7.96 43.15
C ARG A 327 19.05 -8.52 42.55
N ALA A 328 17.97 -8.48 43.33
CA ALA A 328 16.64 -8.94 42.90
C ALA A 328 16.18 -8.30 41.57
N PRO A 329 15.32 -8.98 40.77
CA PRO A 329 14.80 -8.44 39.51
C PRO A 329 14.22 -7.03 39.65
N ARG A 330 14.43 -6.21 38.62
CA ARG A 330 14.13 -4.76 38.65
C ARG A 330 13.36 -4.36 37.41
N THR A 331 12.35 -3.53 37.62
CA THR A 331 11.61 -2.89 36.54
C THR A 331 12.25 -1.55 36.24
N ILE A 332 12.64 -1.36 34.99
CA ILE A 332 13.19 -0.12 34.47
C ILE A 332 12.08 0.57 33.70
N TRP A 333 11.78 1.79 34.12
CA TRP A 333 10.83 2.69 33.46
C TRP A 333 11.61 3.57 32.49
N TYR A 334 11.15 3.66 31.25
CA TYR A 334 11.83 4.47 30.24
C TYR A 334 10.84 5.33 29.45
N GLN A 335 11.34 6.44 28.91
CA GLN A 335 10.61 7.25 27.93
C GLN A 335 11.62 7.70 26.89
N ILE A 336 11.31 7.46 25.62
CA ILE A 336 12.13 7.89 24.51
C ILE A 336 11.23 8.77 23.64
N LYS A 337 11.41 10.09 23.74
CA LYS A 337 10.71 11.06 22.89
C LYS A 337 11.55 11.29 21.65
N ILE A 338 11.02 10.88 20.50
CA ILE A 338 11.68 10.96 19.20
C ILE A 338 11.01 12.09 18.43
N MET A 339 11.71 13.20 18.24
CA MET A 339 11.21 14.33 17.46
C MET A 339 11.95 14.39 16.13
N PRO A 340 11.28 14.66 14.99
CA PRO A 340 11.99 15.01 13.76
C PRO A 340 12.89 16.22 14.02
N PHE A 341 13.99 16.35 13.30
CA PHE A 341 14.64 17.66 13.23
C PHE A 341 13.59 18.67 12.78
N SER A 342 13.32 19.68 13.62
CA SER A 342 12.58 20.84 13.15
C SER A 342 13.40 21.43 12.01
N THR A 343 12.80 21.52 10.83
CA THR A 343 13.31 22.47 9.86
C THR A 343 13.11 23.84 10.49
N CYS A 344 14.09 24.73 10.37
CA CYS A 344 13.93 26.12 10.78
C CYS A 344 12.69 26.68 10.08
N HIS A 345 11.59 26.78 10.83
CA HIS A 345 10.27 27.13 10.31
C HIS A 345 10.30 28.55 9.76
N LEU A 346 11.07 29.45 10.37
CA LEU A 346 11.27 30.79 9.87
C LEU A 346 11.95 30.77 8.50
N PHE A 347 13.03 30.00 8.32
CA PHE A 347 13.68 29.88 7.01
C PHE A 347 12.74 29.29 5.94
N ASP A 348 12.06 28.18 6.23
CA ASP A 348 11.12 27.58 5.29
C ASP A 348 9.95 28.51 4.95
N GLY A 349 9.49 29.29 5.93
CA GLY A 349 8.46 30.32 5.79
C GLY A 349 8.89 31.46 4.88
N ILE A 350 10.05 32.06 5.18
CA ILE A 350 10.68 33.13 4.39
C ILE A 350 10.90 32.66 2.95
N PHE A 351 11.46 31.47 2.78
CA PHE A 351 11.68 30.89 1.47
C PHE A 351 10.38 30.68 0.70
N SER A 352 9.33 30.17 1.36
CA SER A 352 8.03 29.94 0.73
C SER A 352 7.34 31.25 0.32
N MET A 353 7.45 32.29 1.16
CA MET A 353 6.98 33.63 0.85
C MET A 353 7.69 34.21 -0.37
N LEU A 354 9.03 34.24 -0.38
CA LEU A 354 9.81 34.78 -1.49
C LEU A 354 9.53 34.00 -2.79
N ARG A 355 9.34 32.68 -2.70
CA ARG A 355 8.91 31.87 -3.84
C ARG A 355 7.54 32.29 -4.37
N GLN A 356 6.54 32.51 -3.51
CA GLN A 356 5.20 32.95 -3.94
C GLN A 356 5.23 34.34 -4.58
N GLN A 357 6.06 35.24 -4.07
CA GLN A 357 6.26 36.56 -4.68
C GLN A 357 6.92 36.45 -6.07
N HIS A 358 7.83 35.49 -6.25
CA HIS A 358 8.59 35.33 -7.48
C HIS A 358 7.86 34.50 -8.56
N PHE A 359 6.97 33.58 -8.16
CA PHE A 359 6.25 32.69 -9.09
C PHE A 359 4.73 32.80 -8.91
N GLN A 360 4.02 33.15 -9.99
CA GLN A 360 2.57 33.31 -10.00
C GLN A 360 1.80 32.00 -9.81
N GLN A 361 2.41 30.84 -10.13
CA GLN A 361 1.80 29.52 -9.97
C GLN A 361 2.62 28.66 -9.00
N SER A 362 1.96 28.14 -7.95
CA SER A 362 2.59 27.29 -6.93
C SER A 362 3.10 25.93 -7.45
N ASN A 363 2.79 25.58 -8.70
CA ASN A 363 3.09 24.27 -9.28
C ASN A 363 4.22 24.24 -10.31
N GLU A 364 4.84 25.37 -10.64
CA GLU A 364 5.92 25.41 -11.63
C GLU A 364 7.23 24.78 -11.11
N ASN A 365 7.93 24.07 -12.01
CA ASN A 365 9.26 23.53 -11.75
C ASN A 365 10.29 24.67 -11.78
N ILE A 366 11.11 24.77 -10.73
CA ILE A 366 12.10 25.85 -10.58
C ILE A 366 13.39 25.45 -11.31
N GLN A 367 14.03 26.39 -12.01
CA GLN A 367 15.36 26.21 -12.58
C GLN A 367 16.45 26.44 -11.52
N VAL A 368 17.62 25.84 -11.68
CA VAL A 368 18.72 25.91 -10.69
C VAL A 368 19.18 27.34 -10.42
N ALA A 369 19.26 28.18 -11.47
CA ALA A 369 19.67 29.58 -11.35
C ALA A 369 18.66 30.40 -10.52
N ASP A 370 17.37 30.28 -10.82
CA ASP A 370 16.30 30.97 -10.09
C ASP A 370 16.24 30.52 -8.62
N LEU A 371 16.44 29.23 -8.37
CA LEU A 371 16.47 28.70 -7.01
C LEU A 371 17.68 29.21 -6.22
N SER A 372 18.84 29.30 -6.86
CA SER A 372 20.03 29.87 -6.22
C SER A 372 19.80 31.33 -5.84
N ASP A 373 19.21 32.13 -6.72
CA ASP A 373 18.87 33.53 -6.45
C ASP A 373 17.86 33.65 -5.30
N LEU A 374 16.84 32.78 -5.26
CA LEU A 374 15.86 32.76 -4.18
C LEU A 374 16.47 32.40 -2.82
N ILE A 375 17.43 31.47 -2.78
CA ILE A 375 18.13 31.12 -1.54
C ILE A 375 19.00 32.29 -1.06
N ASP A 376 19.70 32.98 -1.98
CA ASP A 376 20.50 34.16 -1.63
C ASP A 376 19.58 35.27 -1.07
N ARG A 377 18.45 35.56 -1.72
CA ARG A 377 17.44 36.52 -1.20
C ARG A 377 16.85 36.09 0.13
N ALA A 378 16.62 34.80 0.35
CA ALA A 378 16.11 34.30 1.64
C ALA A 378 17.11 34.56 2.77
N PHE A 379 18.41 34.41 2.51
CA PHE A 379 19.45 34.74 3.48
C PHE A 379 19.59 36.25 3.71
N GLU A 380 19.50 37.07 2.67
CA GLU A 380 19.46 38.53 2.80
C GLU A 380 18.27 39.00 3.64
N PHE A 381 17.10 38.37 3.44
CA PHE A 381 15.90 38.61 4.24
C PHE A 381 16.13 38.22 5.71
N ILE A 382 16.70 37.04 5.96
CA ILE A 382 17.06 36.61 7.33
C ILE A 382 18.00 37.61 7.98
N ASP A 383 19.05 38.04 7.29
CA ASP A 383 20.03 38.96 7.83
C ASP A 383 19.39 40.32 8.15
N SER A 384 18.45 40.79 7.31
CA SER A 384 17.64 42.00 7.55
C SER A 384 16.68 41.85 8.73
N LEU A 385 16.06 40.68 8.89
CA LEU A 385 15.19 40.33 10.00
C LEU A 385 15.96 40.30 11.32
N LEU A 386 17.16 39.71 11.34
CA LEU A 386 18.03 39.70 12.52
C LEU A 386 18.56 41.09 12.89
N ASN A 387 18.67 42.02 11.92
CA ASN A 387 19.02 43.41 12.20
C ASN A 387 17.81 44.26 12.67
N GLY A 388 16.59 43.76 12.44
CA GLY A 388 15.33 44.44 12.75
C GLY A 388 14.95 45.55 11.76
N ASP A 389 15.62 45.62 10.60
CA ASP A 389 15.41 46.64 9.56
C ASP A 389 14.19 46.36 8.68
N ILE A 390 13.61 45.15 8.79
CA ILE A 390 12.47 44.71 8.00
C ILE A 390 11.15 45.38 8.44
N THR A 391 10.24 45.67 7.51
CA THR A 391 8.92 46.23 7.83
C THR A 391 7.88 45.16 8.13
N LEU A 392 6.79 45.51 8.84
CA LEU A 392 5.69 44.56 9.10
C LEU A 392 4.98 44.15 7.80
N GLU A 393 4.87 45.06 6.84
CA GLU A 393 4.35 44.80 5.48
C GLU A 393 5.16 43.71 4.76
N ASP A 394 6.50 43.78 4.80
CA ASP A 394 7.37 42.74 4.21
C ASP A 394 7.19 41.38 4.89
N MET A 395 6.78 41.37 6.16
CA MET A 395 6.54 40.15 6.94
C MET A 395 5.10 39.62 6.82
N GLU A 396 4.19 40.29 6.10
CA GLU A 396 2.76 39.95 6.09
C GLU A 396 2.47 38.47 5.81
N TYR A 397 3.18 37.89 4.83
CA TYR A 397 3.03 36.48 4.48
C TYR A 397 3.58 35.51 5.54
N LEU A 398 4.52 35.96 6.38
CA LEU A 398 5.05 35.17 7.51
C LEU A 398 4.02 35.02 8.64
N LYS A 399 2.95 35.82 8.69
CA LYS A 399 1.87 35.63 9.66
C LYS A 399 1.37 34.18 9.66
N THR A 400 1.21 33.59 8.48
CA THR A 400 0.80 32.17 8.33
C THR A 400 1.76 31.19 9.02
N VAL A 401 3.06 31.48 8.98
CA VAL A 401 4.10 30.63 9.59
C VAL A 401 3.98 30.69 11.11
N PHE A 402 3.80 31.88 11.68
CA PHE A 402 3.56 32.06 13.11
C PHE A 402 2.20 31.47 13.55
N HIS A 403 1.18 31.51 12.69
CA HIS A 403 -0.13 30.93 12.97
C HIS A 403 -0.13 29.40 12.97
N ASP A 404 0.54 28.78 11.99
CA ASP A 404 0.41 27.35 11.69
C ASP A 404 1.47 26.50 12.36
N LYS A 405 2.62 27.08 12.72
CA LYS A 405 3.78 26.33 13.22
C LYS A 405 4.02 26.58 14.69
N ASN A 406 4.42 25.52 15.40
CA ASN A 406 4.82 25.65 16.78
C ASN A 406 6.26 26.21 16.89
N ILE A 407 6.43 27.50 16.61
CA ILE A 407 7.72 28.17 16.59
C ILE A 407 8.15 28.49 18.02
N ASP A 408 9.20 27.81 18.50
CA ASP A 408 10.01 28.34 19.60
C ASP A 408 10.94 29.42 19.05
N VAL A 409 10.49 30.68 19.15
CA VAL A 409 11.23 31.85 18.65
C VAL A 409 12.67 31.87 19.16
N LYS A 410 12.93 31.45 20.41
CA LYS A 410 14.28 31.52 20.98
C LYS A 410 15.22 30.53 20.29
N GLU A 411 14.77 29.30 20.08
CA GLU A 411 15.57 28.28 19.39
C GLU A 411 15.75 28.60 17.90
N GLU A 412 14.71 29.08 17.23
CA GLU A 412 14.79 29.48 15.82
C GLU A 412 15.76 30.65 15.61
N VAL A 413 15.71 31.68 16.47
CA VAL A 413 16.64 32.80 16.42
C VAL A 413 18.07 32.33 16.70
N LYS A 414 18.30 31.45 17.68
CA LYS A 414 19.63 30.85 17.91
C LYS A 414 20.16 30.12 16.69
N ILE A 415 19.31 29.35 16.00
CA ILE A 415 19.67 28.65 14.76
C ILE A 415 20.05 29.67 13.67
N LEU A 416 19.22 30.70 13.45
CA LEU A 416 19.48 31.73 12.44
C LEU A 416 20.76 32.56 12.74
N PHE A 417 21.03 32.90 14.01
CA PHE A 417 22.27 33.56 14.40
C PHE A 417 23.49 32.66 14.23
N SER A 418 23.42 31.39 14.65
CA SER A 418 24.49 30.40 14.42
C SER A 418 24.81 30.29 12.93
N ASN A 419 23.76 30.28 12.11
CA ASN A 419 23.87 30.25 10.66
C ASN A 419 24.52 31.50 10.06
N ARG A 420 24.22 32.69 10.60
CA ARG A 420 24.85 33.96 10.17
C ARG A 420 26.33 34.01 10.53
N LEU A 421 26.72 33.51 11.71
CA LEU A 421 28.13 33.48 12.14
C LEU A 421 29.01 32.64 11.22
N ILE A 422 28.47 31.56 10.66
CA ILE A 422 29.15 30.73 9.66
C ILE A 422 29.52 31.53 8.40
N ALA A 423 28.64 32.43 7.94
CA ALA A 423 28.91 33.29 6.79
C ALA A 423 30.10 34.22 7.03
N ASN A 424 30.17 34.80 8.24
CA ASN A 424 31.22 35.74 8.63
C ASN A 424 32.60 35.06 8.78
N ASN A 425 32.62 33.84 9.32
CA ASN A 425 33.88 33.10 9.55
C ASN A 425 34.55 32.67 8.24
N ASN A 426 33.78 32.34 7.21
CA ASN A 426 34.32 31.96 5.90
C ASN A 426 35.01 33.12 5.15
N CYS A 427 34.73 34.38 5.52
CA CYS A 427 35.40 35.57 4.98
C CYS A 427 36.70 35.94 5.72
N GLN A 428 36.99 35.36 6.89
CA GLN A 428 38.16 35.70 7.72
C GLN A 428 39.02 34.47 8.02
N THR A 429 39.65 33.90 7.00
CA THR A 429 40.52 32.71 7.12
C THR A 429 41.94 32.99 7.64
N THR A 430 42.16 34.04 8.44
CA THR A 430 43.47 34.28 9.09
C THR A 430 43.36 34.70 10.55
N LEU A 431 43.68 33.74 11.44
CA LEU A 431 44.13 33.87 12.84
C LEU A 431 43.26 34.68 13.82
N THR A 432 42.49 33.98 14.67
CA THR A 432 42.60 34.07 16.17
C THR A 432 41.57 33.17 16.87
N THR A 433 42.03 32.11 17.54
CA THR A 433 41.21 31.19 18.35
C THR A 433 40.83 31.77 19.73
N ALA A 434 41.32 32.96 20.08
CA ALA A 434 41.17 33.56 21.42
C ALA A 434 40.01 34.58 21.52
N THR A 435 39.40 34.99 20.41
CA THR A 435 38.37 36.06 20.38
C THR A 435 36.94 35.53 20.52
N ASN A 436 36.72 34.21 20.40
CA ASN A 436 35.39 33.59 20.43
C ASN A 436 34.72 33.55 21.81
N ILE A 437 35.45 33.80 22.90
CA ILE A 437 34.88 33.76 24.25
C ILE A 437 34.26 35.12 24.64
N ILE A 438 34.74 36.24 24.08
CA ILE A 438 34.21 37.59 24.36
C ILE A 438 32.96 37.88 23.51
N SER A 439 32.85 37.29 22.31
CA SER A 439 31.69 37.46 21.42
C SER A 439 30.44 36.66 21.85
N GLN A 440 30.57 35.62 22.69
CA GLN A 440 29.41 34.87 23.17
C GLN A 440 28.47 35.71 24.05
N GLY A 441 29.00 36.60 24.89
CA GLY A 441 28.19 37.45 25.77
C GLY A 441 27.44 38.58 25.06
N GLN A 442 27.97 39.11 23.95
CA GLN A 442 27.27 40.10 23.13
C GLN A 442 26.20 39.44 22.25
N ASN A 443 26.48 38.25 21.70
CA ASN A 443 25.51 37.50 20.90
C ASN A 443 24.26 37.12 21.69
N GLU A 444 24.37 36.83 22.99
CA GLU A 444 23.20 36.45 23.80
C GLU A 444 22.24 37.63 24.00
N GLN A 445 22.76 38.86 24.16
CA GLN A 445 21.93 40.07 24.24
C GLN A 445 21.23 40.38 22.91
N ASP A 446 21.95 40.24 21.79
CA ASP A 446 21.37 40.45 20.45
C ASP A 446 20.29 39.38 20.14
N ILE A 447 20.53 38.13 20.52
CA ILE A 447 19.54 37.04 20.43
C ILE A 447 18.30 37.38 21.25
N GLU A 448 18.45 37.80 22.51
CA GLU A 448 17.32 38.17 23.36
C GLU A 448 16.52 39.34 22.80
N GLN A 449 17.20 40.35 22.24
CA GLN A 449 16.54 41.49 21.62
C GLN A 449 15.72 41.09 20.37
N VAL A 450 16.29 40.27 19.48
CA VAL A 450 15.56 39.76 18.31
C VAL A 450 14.40 38.84 18.72
N CYS A 451 14.59 38.04 19.79
CA CYS A 451 13.53 37.22 20.35
C CYS A 451 12.36 38.08 20.85
N GLU A 452 12.63 39.20 21.52
CA GLU A 452 11.61 40.14 21.97
C GLU A 452 10.82 40.72 20.79
N TRP A 453 11.51 41.14 19.72
CA TRP A 453 10.87 41.65 18.51
C TRP A 453 9.96 40.62 17.86
N LEU A 454 10.45 39.40 17.64
CA LEU A 454 9.69 38.34 16.98
C LEU A 454 8.57 37.78 17.85
N ARG A 455 8.71 37.75 19.18
CA ARG A 455 7.60 37.41 20.10
C ARG A 455 6.50 38.46 20.06
N THR A 456 6.89 39.74 20.09
CA THR A 456 5.93 40.85 19.94
C THR A 456 5.21 40.74 18.58
N TYR A 457 5.95 40.42 17.51
CA TYR A 457 5.35 40.17 16.19
C TYR A 457 4.44 38.94 16.16
N GLN A 458 4.81 37.86 16.84
CA GLN A 458 3.98 36.66 16.96
C GLN A 458 2.63 36.99 17.61
N TYR A 459 2.62 37.78 18.68
CA TYR A 459 1.36 38.25 19.29
C TYR A 459 0.59 39.18 18.35
N TYR A 460 1.28 40.15 17.73
CA TYR A 460 0.68 41.05 16.73
C TYR A 460 0.01 40.27 15.58
N SER A 461 0.67 39.24 15.06
CA SER A 461 0.14 38.42 13.96
C SER A 461 -1.14 37.68 14.33
N HIS A 462 -1.34 37.33 15.60
CA HIS A 462 -2.53 36.62 16.08
C HIS A 462 -3.66 37.55 16.53
N LEU A 463 -3.47 38.87 16.52
CA LEU A 463 -4.47 39.83 17.01
C LEU A 463 -5.84 39.68 16.35
N SER A 464 -5.87 39.53 15.03
CA SER A 464 -7.12 39.35 14.30
C SER A 464 -7.85 38.07 14.69
N ILE A 465 -7.10 36.99 14.91
CA ILE A 465 -7.63 35.68 15.33
C ILE A 465 -8.13 35.74 16.78
N ILE A 466 -7.42 36.43 17.67
CA ILE A 466 -7.84 36.63 19.06
C ILE A 466 -9.11 37.49 19.12
N ALA A 467 -9.15 38.59 18.36
CA ALA A 467 -10.33 39.45 18.28
C ALA A 467 -11.53 38.69 17.70
N ASP A 468 -11.35 37.92 16.62
CA ASP A 468 -12.39 37.06 16.05
C ASP A 468 -12.83 36.00 17.06
N CYS A 469 -11.91 35.34 17.77
CA CYS A 469 -12.23 34.37 18.82
C CYS A 469 -13.15 34.97 19.89
N VAL A 470 -12.75 36.12 20.45
CA VAL A 470 -13.50 36.79 21.53
C VAL A 470 -14.89 37.20 21.07
N GLN A 471 -15.00 37.76 19.86
CA GLN A 471 -16.28 38.17 19.27
C GLN A 471 -17.17 36.99 18.91
N LYS A 472 -16.62 35.97 18.25
CA LYS A 472 -17.34 34.80 17.74
C LYS A 472 -17.93 33.94 18.86
N PHE A 473 -17.28 33.91 20.02
CA PHE A 473 -17.76 33.16 21.17
C PHE A 473 -18.40 34.02 22.26
N ASP A 474 -18.52 35.34 22.10
CA ASP A 474 -19.12 36.23 23.10
C ASP A 474 -18.48 36.05 24.51
N ILE A 475 -17.15 36.10 24.55
CA ILE A 475 -16.35 35.76 25.75
C ILE A 475 -16.36 36.91 26.77
N ILE A 476 -16.45 38.17 26.35
CA ILE A 476 -16.40 39.32 27.27
C ILE A 476 -17.81 39.84 27.54
N LEU A 477 -18.14 40.05 28.81
CA LEU A 477 -19.43 40.62 29.25
C LEU A 477 -19.57 42.08 28.77
N ASN A 478 -20.55 42.36 27.91
CA ASN A 478 -20.94 43.70 27.43
C ASN A 478 -21.59 44.57 28.54
N ILE A 479 -20.93 44.74 29.70
CA ILE A 479 -21.47 45.50 30.83
C ILE A 479 -21.30 47.02 30.64
N ASP A 480 -20.34 47.46 29.83
CA ASP A 480 -20.22 48.84 29.37
C ASP A 480 -19.88 48.88 27.87
N GLN A 481 -20.61 49.65 27.07
CA GLN A 481 -20.43 49.78 25.60
C GLN A 481 -19.08 50.40 25.16
N ASN A 482 -18.11 50.48 26.07
CA ASN A 482 -16.78 51.06 25.88
C ASN A 482 -15.69 50.12 26.42
N ASP A 483 -15.74 48.81 26.13
CA ASP A 483 -14.51 48.01 26.29
C ASP A 483 -13.54 48.43 25.16
N GLU A 484 -12.89 49.58 25.38
CA GLU A 484 -11.87 50.21 24.54
C GLU A 484 -10.79 49.20 24.12
N SER A 485 -10.64 48.08 24.83
CA SER A 485 -9.58 47.11 24.60
C SER A 485 -9.71 46.34 23.27
N ILE A 486 -10.89 45.85 22.86
CA ILE A 486 -11.02 45.12 21.57
C ILE A 486 -10.95 46.08 20.39
N GLU A 487 -11.62 47.23 20.47
CA GLU A 487 -11.57 48.26 19.41
C GLU A 487 -10.14 48.79 19.23
N LYS A 488 -9.40 49.01 20.32
CA LYS A 488 -7.96 49.35 20.27
C LYS A 488 -7.12 48.25 19.62
N LEU A 489 -7.39 46.97 19.90
CA LEU A 489 -6.68 45.86 19.23
C LEU A 489 -6.98 45.83 17.73
N GLN A 490 -8.22 46.11 17.32
CA GLN A 490 -8.59 46.20 15.91
C GLN A 490 -8.02 47.45 15.22
N GLU A 491 -7.89 48.56 15.94
CA GLU A 491 -7.26 49.79 15.44
C GLU A 491 -5.75 49.61 15.26
N MET A 492 -5.09 48.87 16.17
CA MET A 492 -3.68 48.51 16.11
C MET A 492 -3.28 47.70 14.87
N ILE A 493 -4.23 47.00 14.24
CA ILE A 493 -4.01 46.20 13.01
C ILE A 493 -3.76 47.10 11.78
N LYS A 494 -4.05 48.41 11.82
CA LYS A 494 -4.01 49.29 10.63
C LYS A 494 -2.63 49.90 10.27
N ASN A 495 -1.56 49.64 11.03
CA ASN A 495 -0.27 50.32 10.85
C ASN A 495 0.87 49.38 10.42
N ASP A 496 0.87 48.95 9.16
CA ASP A 496 1.83 47.97 8.62
C ASP A 496 3.21 48.56 8.26
N SER A 497 3.36 49.89 8.34
CA SER A 497 4.61 50.60 7.96
C SER A 497 5.72 50.59 9.03
N CYS A 498 5.47 49.98 10.19
CA CYS A 498 6.44 49.92 11.28
C CYS A 498 7.60 48.96 10.96
N SER A 499 8.81 49.24 11.43
CA SER A 499 9.93 48.29 11.33
C SER A 499 9.92 47.33 12.52
N LEU A 500 10.43 46.11 12.33
CA LEU A 500 10.48 45.06 13.36
C LEU A 500 11.22 45.56 14.62
N LYS A 501 12.31 46.31 14.46
CA LYS A 501 13.04 46.92 15.58
C LYS A 501 12.21 47.86 16.45
N LYS A 502 11.22 48.55 15.86
CA LYS A 502 10.33 49.49 16.55
C LYS A 502 9.07 48.82 17.10
N ILE A 503 8.86 47.53 16.81
CA ILE A 503 7.63 46.82 17.20
C ILE A 503 7.51 46.70 18.72
N SER A 504 8.60 46.42 19.43
CA SER A 504 8.57 46.24 20.89
C SER A 504 8.32 47.56 21.61
N GLU A 505 8.75 48.69 21.04
CA GLU A 505 8.43 50.03 21.56
C GLU A 505 6.98 50.42 21.26
N THR A 506 6.52 50.18 20.02
CA THR A 506 5.19 50.59 19.54
C THR A 506 4.07 49.73 20.13
N TYR A 507 4.34 48.44 20.34
CA TYR A 507 3.36 47.43 20.76
C TYR A 507 3.76 46.78 22.09
N LYS A 508 4.46 47.52 22.95
CA LYS A 508 4.89 47.04 24.28
C LYS A 508 3.73 46.46 25.11
N ASP A 509 2.57 47.11 25.03
CA ASP A 509 1.34 46.67 25.71
C ASP A 509 0.90 45.26 25.27
N LEU A 510 1.10 44.88 24.01
CA LEU A 510 0.80 43.52 23.53
C LEU A 510 1.72 42.48 24.17
N TYR A 511 3.01 42.80 24.27
CA TYR A 511 3.99 41.90 24.87
C TYR A 511 3.73 41.71 26.37
N GLU A 512 3.41 42.79 27.09
CA GLU A 512 3.06 42.72 28.51
C GLU A 512 1.76 41.94 28.75
N ARG A 513 0.74 42.15 27.89
CA ARG A 513 -0.59 41.52 28.00
C ARG A 513 -0.60 40.05 27.61
N PHE A 514 -0.01 39.69 26.47
CA PHE A 514 -0.02 38.31 25.96
C PHE A 514 1.23 37.50 26.32
N GLY A 515 2.21 38.08 27.02
CA GLY A 515 3.46 37.41 27.42
C GLY A 515 3.27 36.16 28.28
N LYS A 516 2.10 35.99 28.91
CA LYS A 516 1.70 34.77 29.65
C LYS A 516 1.32 33.62 28.73
N LEU A 517 0.95 33.91 27.47
CA LEU A 517 0.58 32.91 26.48
C LEU A 517 1.82 32.37 25.79
N THR A 518 1.84 31.05 25.68
CA THR A 518 2.84 30.31 24.88
C THR A 518 2.33 30.18 23.45
N ASN A 519 3.19 29.74 22.53
CA ASN A 519 2.73 29.54 21.16
C ASN A 519 1.64 28.46 21.04
N HIS A 520 1.71 27.41 21.85
CA HIS A 520 0.64 26.41 21.94
C HIS A 520 -0.71 27.02 22.35
N HIS A 521 -0.71 28.02 23.24
CA HIS A 521 -1.93 28.75 23.57
C HIS A 521 -2.47 29.54 22.38
N LEU A 522 -1.61 30.22 21.62
CA LEU A 522 -2.02 30.98 20.42
C LEU A 522 -2.58 30.06 19.33
N GLN A 523 -1.94 28.91 19.11
CA GLN A 523 -2.44 27.89 18.19
C GLN A 523 -3.75 27.25 18.65
N LEU A 524 -3.93 27.07 19.96
CA LEU A 524 -5.20 26.63 20.53
C LEU A 524 -6.31 27.62 20.23
N ILE A 525 -6.08 28.92 20.46
CA ILE A 525 -7.04 29.99 20.13
C ILE A 525 -7.41 29.91 18.65
N LYS A 526 -6.42 29.85 17.75
CA LYS A 526 -6.66 29.69 16.31
C LYS A 526 -7.48 28.45 15.98
N THR A 527 -7.05 27.28 16.46
CA THR A 527 -7.70 25.99 16.18
C THR A 527 -9.14 25.99 16.64
N ILE A 528 -9.42 26.57 17.81
CA ILE A 528 -10.78 26.71 18.34
C ILE A 528 -11.62 27.67 17.50
N THR A 529 -11.07 28.81 17.07
CA THR A 529 -11.75 29.76 16.18
C THR A 529 -12.13 29.12 14.84
N GLU A 530 -11.25 28.28 14.27
CA GLU A 530 -11.51 27.50 13.06
C GLU A 530 -12.53 26.37 13.32
N CYS A 531 -12.38 25.64 14.42
CA CYS A 531 -13.24 24.54 14.87
C CYS A 531 -14.39 25.03 15.76
N PHE A 532 -14.97 26.19 15.44
CA PHE A 532 -15.93 26.86 16.33
C PHE A 532 -17.17 26.03 16.66
N HIS A 533 -17.53 25.08 15.79
CA HIS A 533 -18.66 24.17 16.02
C HIS A 533 -18.47 23.31 17.27
N VAL A 534 -17.24 22.98 17.65
CA VAL A 534 -16.94 22.25 18.88
C VAL A 534 -17.41 23.06 20.09
N VAL A 535 -16.94 24.30 20.23
CA VAL A 535 -17.33 25.19 21.34
C VAL A 535 -18.84 25.49 21.31
N GLN A 536 -19.43 25.70 20.13
CA GLN A 536 -20.88 25.90 20.01
C GLN A 536 -21.68 24.71 20.52
N ILE A 537 -21.25 23.48 20.26
CA ILE A 537 -21.91 22.28 20.79
C ILE A 537 -21.77 22.19 22.30
N LEU A 538 -20.57 22.45 22.84
CA LEU A 538 -20.36 22.42 24.29
C LEU A 538 -21.22 23.49 25.00
N LYS A 539 -21.36 24.69 24.40
CA LYS A 539 -22.29 25.75 24.86
C LYS A 539 -23.75 25.35 24.74
N LYS A 540 -24.15 24.80 23.59
CA LYS A 540 -25.53 24.38 23.30
C LYS A 540 -26.05 23.36 24.32
N PHE A 541 -25.19 22.44 24.76
CA PHE A 541 -25.54 21.43 25.76
C PHE A 541 -25.16 21.81 27.19
N ASP A 542 -24.66 23.03 27.39
CA ASP A 542 -24.31 23.58 28.70
C ASP A 542 -23.40 22.66 29.53
N LEU A 543 -22.40 22.03 28.88
CA LEU A 543 -21.62 20.94 29.49
C LEU A 543 -20.68 21.39 30.62
N TYR A 544 -20.51 22.70 30.83
CA TYR A 544 -19.68 23.24 31.92
C TYR A 544 -20.50 23.74 33.11
N SER A 545 -21.84 23.68 33.05
CA SER A 545 -22.63 23.82 34.28
C SER A 545 -22.45 22.60 35.17
N THR A 546 -22.76 22.72 36.46
CA THR A 546 -22.66 21.60 37.41
C THR A 546 -23.44 20.36 36.97
N GLU A 547 -24.62 20.58 36.36
CA GLU A 547 -25.47 19.50 35.84
C GLU A 547 -24.95 18.98 34.50
N GLY A 548 -24.48 19.86 33.61
CA GLY A 548 -23.89 19.48 32.33
C GLY A 548 -22.60 18.67 32.48
N LEU A 549 -21.73 19.04 33.42
CA LEU A 549 -20.51 18.30 33.76
C LEU A 549 -20.85 16.92 34.28
N ARG A 550 -21.81 16.81 35.21
CA ARG A 550 -22.28 15.52 35.71
C ARG A 550 -22.78 14.64 34.57
N ARG A 551 -23.61 15.19 33.68
CA ARG A 551 -24.14 14.50 32.51
C ARG A 551 -23.03 14.08 31.53
N PHE A 552 -22.02 14.93 31.32
CA PHE A 552 -20.87 14.61 30.48
C PHE A 552 -20.03 13.48 31.07
N LEU A 553 -19.78 13.48 32.39
CA LEU A 553 -19.07 12.40 33.07
C LEU A 553 -19.83 11.06 33.00
N GLU A 554 -21.16 11.08 33.21
CA GLU A 554 -22.02 9.91 33.04
C GLU A 554 -21.96 9.38 31.60
N LEU A 555 -22.08 10.26 30.59
CA LEU A 555 -21.97 9.89 29.17
C LEU A 555 -20.59 9.32 28.85
N ARG A 556 -19.52 9.95 29.32
CA ARG A 556 -18.13 9.50 29.13
C ARG A 556 -17.94 8.09 29.65
N ASP A 557 -18.37 7.81 30.88
CA ASP A 557 -18.17 6.51 31.51
C ASP A 557 -18.98 5.41 30.81
N ASN A 558 -20.21 5.74 30.38
CA ASN A 558 -21.05 4.86 29.57
C ASN A 558 -20.40 4.55 28.21
N LEU A 559 -19.99 5.58 27.45
CA LEU A 559 -19.38 5.41 26.13
C LEU A 559 -18.02 4.71 26.21
N THR A 560 -17.22 4.97 27.24
CA THR A 560 -15.92 4.31 27.46
C THR A 560 -16.11 2.80 27.64
N THR A 561 -17.15 2.41 28.38
CA THR A 561 -17.50 0.99 28.57
C THR A 561 -18.03 0.37 27.27
N GLN A 562 -18.85 1.11 26.51
CA GLN A 562 -19.43 0.65 25.24
C GLN A 562 -18.40 0.49 24.12
N PHE A 563 -17.40 1.38 24.03
CA PHE A 563 -16.45 1.43 22.91
C PHE A 563 -15.17 0.61 23.14
N GLN A 564 -15.08 -0.23 24.18
CA GLN A 564 -13.89 -1.04 24.46
C GLN A 564 -13.44 -1.90 23.27
N LEU A 565 -14.35 -2.30 22.39
CA LEU A 565 -14.06 -3.10 21.18
C LEU A 565 -14.19 -2.30 19.87
N GLN A 566 -14.44 -0.99 19.93
CA GLN A 566 -14.67 -0.12 18.77
C GLN A 566 -13.58 0.96 18.68
N GLU A 567 -12.44 0.59 18.10
CA GLU A 567 -11.22 1.42 18.07
C GLU A 567 -11.46 2.85 17.56
N ARG A 568 -12.22 3.02 16.47
CA ARG A 568 -12.55 4.35 15.91
C ARG A 568 -13.38 5.22 16.86
N ASN A 569 -14.42 4.67 17.48
CA ASN A 569 -15.31 5.44 18.36
C ASN A 569 -14.64 5.75 19.69
N ASN A 570 -13.80 4.84 20.18
CA ASN A 570 -12.97 5.07 21.36
C ASN A 570 -11.97 6.22 21.12
N MET A 571 -11.38 6.28 19.92
CA MET A 571 -10.51 7.40 19.53
C MET A 571 -11.27 8.73 19.53
N ILE A 572 -12.46 8.81 18.93
CA ILE A 572 -13.29 10.04 18.90
C ILE A 572 -13.72 10.46 20.32
N LEU A 573 -14.09 9.51 21.17
CA LEU A 573 -14.43 9.78 22.57
C LEU A 573 -13.24 10.36 23.35
N ASN A 574 -12.06 9.76 23.21
CA ASN A 574 -10.85 10.29 23.83
C ASN A 574 -10.53 11.71 23.32
N SER A 575 -10.70 11.95 22.02
CA SER A 575 -10.58 13.30 21.45
C SER A 575 -11.59 14.29 22.04
N LEU A 576 -12.83 13.86 22.30
CA LEU A 576 -13.86 14.70 22.93
C LEU A 576 -13.51 15.03 24.40
N ILE A 577 -12.98 14.07 25.16
CA ILE A 577 -12.56 14.29 26.55
C ILE A 577 -11.43 15.32 26.62
N ILE A 578 -10.44 15.20 25.73
CA ILE A 578 -9.32 16.14 25.65
C ILE A 578 -9.82 17.52 25.23
N SER A 579 -10.69 17.58 24.20
CA SER A 579 -11.29 18.81 23.71
C SER A 579 -12.13 19.52 24.77
N TYR A 580 -12.88 18.77 25.60
CA TYR A 580 -13.62 19.31 26.75
C TYR A 580 -12.69 19.96 27.79
N ALA A 581 -11.49 19.42 28.05
CA ALA A 581 -10.57 20.09 28.97
C ALA A 581 -10.01 21.39 28.38
N LEU A 582 -9.79 21.45 27.06
CA LEU A 582 -9.14 22.58 26.38
C LEU A 582 -10.09 23.72 26.04
N CYS A 583 -11.38 23.44 25.85
CA CYS A 583 -12.37 24.43 25.44
C CYS A 583 -12.95 25.26 26.61
N GLU A 584 -12.64 24.94 27.86
CA GLU A 584 -13.20 25.61 29.06
C GLU A 584 -13.06 27.15 29.01
N PRO A 585 -11.88 27.74 28.70
CA PRO A 585 -11.71 29.19 28.68
C PRO A 585 -12.53 29.93 27.62
N PHE A 586 -13.03 29.20 26.60
CA PHE A 586 -13.77 29.74 25.46
C PHE A 586 -15.29 29.65 25.66
N VAL A 587 -15.72 28.92 26.69
CA VAL A 587 -17.13 28.72 26.99
C VAL A 587 -17.65 29.77 27.97
N HIS A 588 -16.88 30.09 29.00
CA HIS A 588 -17.27 31.02 30.06
C HIS A 588 -17.07 32.47 29.64
N GLN A 589 -17.96 33.33 30.13
CA GLN A 589 -17.80 34.77 30.00
C GLN A 589 -16.86 35.31 31.09
N VAL A 590 -16.04 36.29 30.74
CA VAL A 590 -15.13 37.00 31.65
C VAL A 590 -15.41 38.51 31.61
N GLU A 591 -14.94 39.23 32.62
CA GLU A 591 -15.18 40.68 32.75
C GLU A 591 -14.38 41.52 31.76
N ASN A 592 -13.21 41.05 31.32
CA ASN A 592 -12.31 41.76 30.40
C ASN A 592 -11.33 40.80 29.70
N LEU A 593 -10.57 41.33 28.74
CA LEU A 593 -9.62 40.55 27.96
C LEU A 593 -8.50 39.92 28.81
N GLU A 594 -8.03 40.59 29.86
CA GLU A 594 -6.99 40.06 30.75
C GLU A 594 -7.48 38.78 31.44
N GLY A 595 -8.74 38.76 31.88
CA GLY A 595 -9.38 37.58 32.45
C GLY A 595 -9.45 36.40 31.48
N PHE A 596 -9.66 36.65 30.17
CA PHE A 596 -9.60 35.61 29.15
C PHE A 596 -8.18 35.07 28.99
N VAL A 597 -7.19 35.95 28.86
CA VAL A 597 -5.78 35.58 28.73
C VAL A 597 -5.31 34.76 29.93
N ASP A 598 -5.64 35.18 31.14
CA ASP A 598 -5.30 34.45 32.38
C ASP A 598 -5.96 33.08 32.46
N ASN A 599 -7.18 32.92 31.91
CA ASN A 599 -7.84 31.62 31.87
C ASN A 599 -7.23 30.68 30.84
N VAL A 600 -6.86 31.18 29.66
CA VAL A 600 -6.14 30.38 28.66
C VAL A 600 -4.76 29.98 29.19
N ALA A 601 -4.01 30.89 29.82
CA ALA A 601 -2.66 30.64 30.34
C ALA A 601 -2.59 29.57 31.45
N LYS A 602 -3.72 29.25 32.11
CA LYS A 602 -3.79 28.17 33.12
C LYS A 602 -3.72 26.77 32.52
N LEU A 603 -3.91 26.62 31.20
CA LEU A 603 -3.84 25.34 30.51
C LEU A 603 -2.38 24.88 30.35
N SER A 604 -1.93 23.95 31.18
CA SER A 604 -0.53 23.51 31.21
C SER A 604 -0.17 22.39 30.23
N ASN A 605 -1.16 21.72 29.62
CA ASN A 605 -0.99 20.50 28.82
C ASN A 605 -1.49 20.67 27.37
N ILE A 606 -0.94 21.65 26.64
CA ILE A 606 -1.28 21.84 25.22
C ILE A 606 -0.08 21.40 24.38
N ASP A 607 -0.28 20.38 23.54
CA ASP A 607 0.67 19.95 22.52
C ASP A 607 -0.02 19.81 21.15
N GLU A 608 0.74 19.53 20.08
CA GLU A 608 0.17 19.38 18.73
C GLU A 608 -0.86 18.25 18.64
N SER A 609 -0.65 17.16 19.40
CA SER A 609 -1.61 16.04 19.46
C SER A 609 -2.95 16.50 20.04
N SER A 610 -2.92 17.33 21.07
CA SER A 610 -4.09 17.90 21.73
C SER A 610 -4.91 18.78 20.79
N LEU A 611 -4.26 19.56 19.92
CA LEU A 611 -4.93 20.36 18.89
C LEU A 611 -5.58 19.48 17.81
N GLU A 612 -4.93 18.36 17.43
CA GLU A 612 -5.49 17.41 16.47
C GLU A 612 -6.75 16.73 17.00
N HIS A 613 -6.83 16.47 18.31
CA HIS A 613 -8.06 15.97 18.93
C HIS A 613 -9.26 16.91 18.71
N ILE A 614 -9.05 18.23 18.77
CA ILE A 614 -10.12 19.22 18.49
C ILE A 614 -10.58 19.13 17.04
N LYS A 615 -9.64 19.00 16.09
CA LYS A 615 -9.96 18.82 14.66
C LYS A 615 -10.72 17.52 14.41
N VAL A 616 -10.30 16.41 15.03
CA VAL A 616 -11.00 15.12 14.95
C VAL A 616 -12.44 15.24 15.44
N VAL A 617 -12.68 15.96 16.55
CA VAL A 617 -14.05 16.22 17.05
C VAL A 617 -14.84 17.07 16.06
N ASN A 618 -14.22 18.10 15.47
CA ASN A 618 -14.84 18.95 14.46
C ASN A 618 -15.21 18.19 13.17
N ASP A 619 -14.33 17.31 12.68
CA ASP A 619 -14.59 16.48 11.50
C ASP A 619 -15.70 15.45 11.75
N ASN A 620 -15.90 15.05 13.02
CA ASN A 620 -16.94 14.10 13.44
C ASN A 620 -18.04 14.80 14.26
N ILE A 621 -18.24 16.10 14.05
CA ILE A 621 -19.10 16.94 14.89
C ILE A 621 -20.55 16.46 14.90
N GLN A 622 -21.04 15.87 13.80
CA GLN A 622 -22.38 15.29 13.73
C GLN A 622 -22.54 14.10 14.68
N THR A 623 -21.56 13.22 14.75
CA THR A 623 -21.55 12.06 15.65
C THR A 623 -21.47 12.51 17.11
N VAL A 624 -20.64 13.51 17.40
CA VAL A 624 -20.50 14.07 18.75
C VAL A 624 -21.76 14.82 19.18
N ASN A 625 -22.35 15.62 18.28
CA ASN A 625 -23.65 16.26 18.50
C ASN A 625 -24.71 15.22 18.83
N MET A 626 -24.73 14.11 18.10
CA MET A 626 -25.63 12.98 18.33
C MET A 626 -25.44 12.33 19.71
N TRP A 627 -24.20 12.17 20.19
CA TRP A 627 -23.95 11.66 21.54
C TRP A 627 -24.40 12.63 22.63
N LEU A 628 -24.16 13.93 22.43
CA LEU A 628 -24.45 14.97 23.42
C LEU A 628 -25.92 15.42 23.43
N SER A 629 -26.67 15.19 22.36
CA SER A 629 -27.97 15.83 22.16
C SER A 629 -29.10 15.38 23.08
N ALA A 630 -28.98 14.28 23.82
CA ALA A 630 -30.14 13.61 24.44
C ALA A 630 -31.29 13.32 23.46
N GLU A 631 -31.10 13.57 22.17
CA GLU A 631 -31.84 13.02 21.05
C GLU A 631 -31.41 11.56 20.79
N ALA A 632 -30.79 10.93 21.78
CA ALA A 632 -30.95 9.49 21.98
C ALA A 632 -32.43 9.12 21.80
N THR A 633 -33.41 9.94 22.22
CA THR A 633 -34.82 9.69 21.91
C THR A 633 -35.23 9.88 20.45
N THR A 634 -34.71 10.82 19.65
CA THR A 634 -35.13 10.97 18.23
C THR A 634 -34.39 10.00 17.31
N ILE A 635 -33.15 9.62 17.62
CA ILE A 635 -32.44 8.56 16.90
C ILE A 635 -32.95 7.19 17.34
N LEU A 636 -33.23 6.99 18.64
CA LEU A 636 -34.00 5.85 19.11
C LEU A 636 -35.37 5.86 18.44
N ASP A 637 -36.09 6.98 18.39
CA ASP A 637 -37.43 7.03 17.78
C ASP A 637 -37.33 6.79 16.27
N ASN A 638 -36.35 7.34 15.55
CA ASN A 638 -36.14 7.05 14.14
C ASN A 638 -35.74 5.59 13.91
N ALA A 639 -34.82 5.04 14.71
CA ALA A 639 -34.44 3.64 14.61
C ALA A 639 -35.57 2.70 15.02
N LEU A 640 -36.37 3.06 16.03
CA LEU A 640 -37.57 2.35 16.46
C LEU A 640 -38.72 2.49 15.45
N ILE A 641 -38.86 3.63 14.77
CA ILE A 641 -39.82 3.88 13.69
C ILE A 641 -39.42 3.03 12.48
N THR A 642 -38.15 3.09 12.07
CA THR A 642 -37.61 2.22 11.02
C THR A 642 -37.81 0.75 11.39
N MET A 643 -37.52 0.35 12.63
CA MET A 643 -37.81 -1.00 13.14
C MET A 643 -39.30 -1.35 13.04
N GLU A 644 -40.19 -0.47 13.50
CA GLU A 644 -41.63 -0.69 13.47
C GLU A 644 -42.13 -0.85 12.03
N HIS A 645 -41.62 -0.04 11.10
CA HIS A 645 -41.96 -0.14 9.68
C HIS A 645 -41.34 -1.36 9.00
N LEU A 646 -40.15 -1.80 9.39
CA LEU A 646 -39.56 -3.05 8.92
C LEU A 646 -40.45 -4.25 9.27
N TYR A 647 -41.05 -4.27 10.47
CA TYR A 647 -42.00 -5.32 10.86
C TYR A 647 -43.41 -5.15 10.25
N LYS A 648 -43.78 -3.96 9.78
CA LYS A 648 -45.09 -3.69 9.14
C LYS A 648 -45.11 -3.90 7.64
N THR A 649 -44.05 -3.47 6.94
CA THR A 649 -44.00 -3.42 5.47
C THR A 649 -42.63 -3.83 4.90
N GLY A 650 -41.67 -4.21 5.74
CA GLY A 650 -40.30 -4.52 5.32
C GLY A 650 -40.20 -5.77 4.44
N THR A 651 -39.41 -5.68 3.38
CA THR A 651 -39.09 -6.77 2.45
C THR A 651 -37.58 -6.80 2.24
N VAL A 652 -36.97 -7.96 2.44
CA VAL A 652 -35.55 -8.18 2.14
C VAL A 652 -35.44 -8.63 0.70
N GLN A 653 -34.68 -7.90 -0.11
CA GLN A 653 -34.35 -8.27 -1.48
C GLN A 653 -32.87 -8.64 -1.56
N ILE A 654 -32.57 -9.87 -1.94
CA ILE A 654 -31.20 -10.36 -2.16
C ILE A 654 -31.01 -10.62 -3.65
N HIS A 655 -30.04 -9.94 -4.27
CA HIS A 655 -29.71 -10.06 -5.68
C HIS A 655 -28.36 -10.79 -5.85
N LEU A 656 -28.40 -11.97 -6.46
CA LEU A 656 -27.22 -12.77 -6.80
C LEU A 656 -26.82 -12.50 -8.26
N ARG A 657 -25.63 -11.93 -8.49
CA ARG A 657 -25.18 -11.46 -9.82
C ARG A 657 -23.75 -11.87 -10.21
N ASN A 658 -23.08 -12.72 -9.44
CA ASN A 658 -21.68 -13.08 -9.67
C ASN A 658 -21.45 -13.80 -11.00
N LEU A 659 -22.44 -14.53 -11.53
CA LEU A 659 -22.35 -15.15 -12.87
C LEU A 659 -21.99 -14.12 -13.97
N MET A 660 -22.33 -12.85 -13.78
CA MET A 660 -22.03 -11.76 -14.73
C MET A 660 -20.83 -10.94 -14.34
N SER A 661 -20.04 -11.39 -13.36
CA SER A 661 -18.97 -10.62 -12.72
C SER A 661 -19.46 -9.31 -12.08
N GLU A 662 -20.74 -9.23 -11.74
CA GLU A 662 -21.35 -8.13 -11.01
C GLU A 662 -21.40 -8.47 -9.52
N LYS A 663 -21.24 -7.47 -8.63
CA LYS A 663 -21.27 -7.67 -7.18
C LYS A 663 -22.70 -8.02 -6.74
N SER A 664 -22.89 -9.21 -6.16
CA SER A 664 -24.14 -9.57 -5.47
C SER A 664 -24.35 -8.64 -4.26
N TYR A 665 -25.59 -8.25 -3.96
CA TYR A 665 -25.93 -7.36 -2.85
C TYR A 665 -27.29 -7.70 -2.27
N PHE A 666 -27.61 -7.14 -1.10
CA PHE A 666 -28.97 -7.18 -0.56
C PHE A 666 -29.37 -5.79 -0.07
N GLU A 667 -30.67 -5.54 -0.12
CA GLU A 667 -31.30 -4.33 0.39
C GLU A 667 -32.56 -4.70 1.17
N ILE A 668 -32.96 -3.83 2.11
CA ILE A 668 -34.20 -4.00 2.85
C ILE A 668 -35.10 -2.82 2.54
N ALA A 669 -36.19 -3.07 1.82
CA ALA A 669 -37.16 -2.07 1.43
C ALA A 669 -38.36 -2.06 2.38
N TYR A 670 -38.82 -0.88 2.81
CA TYR A 670 -40.04 -0.72 3.61
C TYR A 670 -40.84 0.49 3.12
N SER A 671 -42.14 0.53 3.42
CA SER A 671 -43.00 1.66 3.07
C SER A 671 -43.62 2.33 4.29
N ILE A 672 -43.74 3.65 4.19
CA ILE A 672 -44.45 4.50 5.16
C ILE A 672 -45.68 5.07 4.44
N ASP A 673 -46.86 4.84 5.01
CA ASP A 673 -48.10 5.44 4.55
C ASP A 673 -48.12 6.90 5.00
N THR A 674 -48.05 7.85 4.06
CA THR A 674 -48.22 9.26 4.40
C THR A 674 -49.71 9.57 4.49
N LEU A 675 -50.20 9.83 5.70
CA LEU A 675 -51.50 10.45 5.89
C LEU A 675 -51.40 11.92 5.48
N THR A 676 -51.64 12.22 4.20
CA THR A 676 -51.93 13.58 3.76
C THR A 676 -53.25 13.99 4.40
N THR A 677 -53.17 14.62 5.57
CA THR A 677 -54.27 15.38 6.14
C THR A 677 -54.39 16.64 5.29
N GLU A 678 -55.19 16.58 4.23
CA GLU A 678 -55.65 17.79 3.55
C GLU A 678 -56.42 18.61 4.58
N PHE A 679 -55.75 19.62 5.14
CA PHE A 679 -56.37 20.69 5.89
C PHE A 679 -57.14 21.56 4.89
N SER A 680 -58.30 21.07 4.45
CA SER A 680 -59.27 21.84 3.69
C SER A 680 -59.74 22.99 4.58
N ARG A 681 -59.18 24.19 4.36
CA ARG A 681 -59.76 25.44 4.85
C ARG A 681 -61.19 25.50 4.35
N SER A 682 -62.13 25.33 5.28
CA SER A 682 -63.54 25.63 5.09
C SER A 682 -63.68 27.11 4.72
N ASN A 683 -63.95 27.38 3.44
CA ASN A 683 -64.80 28.50 3.06
C ASN A 683 -66.02 27.92 2.38
N GLU A 684 -67.18 28.33 2.90
CA GLU A 684 -68.53 28.05 2.47
C GLU A 684 -68.68 28.08 0.94
N PHE A 685 -69.37 27.09 0.36
CA PHE A 685 -70.61 27.29 -0.39
C PHE A 685 -71.21 25.94 -0.82
N ASP A 686 -72.54 25.88 -0.74
CA ASP A 686 -73.44 24.77 -1.07
C ASP A 686 -73.18 24.07 -2.42
N CYS A 687 -73.32 22.74 -2.43
CA CYS A 687 -74.33 21.97 -3.17
C CYS A 687 -73.88 20.53 -3.43
N ASP A 688 -74.85 19.61 -3.33
CA ASP A 688 -74.79 18.17 -3.56
C ASP A 688 -73.92 17.71 -4.73
N GLU A 689 -73.08 16.68 -4.51
CA GLU A 689 -73.14 15.45 -5.31
C GLU A 689 -72.29 14.31 -4.70
N LYS A 690 -72.86 13.10 -4.75
CA LYS A 690 -72.22 11.85 -4.34
C LYS A 690 -71.20 11.44 -5.40
N ASP A 691 -69.92 11.63 -5.12
CA ASP A 691 -68.88 10.85 -5.78
C ASP A 691 -67.87 10.30 -4.77
N LYS A 692 -67.65 8.98 -4.88
CA LYS A 692 -66.70 8.21 -4.08
C LYS A 692 -65.28 8.64 -4.45
N ASN A 693 -64.75 9.67 -3.80
CA ASN A 693 -63.33 9.98 -3.83
C ASN A 693 -62.55 8.86 -3.12
N ILE A 694 -61.93 7.98 -3.90
CA ILE A 694 -60.86 7.10 -3.46
C ILE A 694 -59.68 8.02 -3.12
N GLN A 695 -59.49 8.33 -1.84
CA GLN A 695 -58.24 8.89 -1.35
C GLN A 695 -57.12 7.91 -1.72
N LYS A 696 -56.31 8.26 -2.73
CA LYS A 696 -55.05 7.55 -3.00
C LYS A 696 -54.10 7.87 -1.85
N GLN A 697 -53.94 6.93 -0.92
CA GLN A 697 -52.81 6.95 0.00
C GLN A 697 -51.52 6.85 -0.82
N GLU A 698 -50.72 7.92 -0.80
CA GLU A 698 -49.35 7.86 -1.32
C GLU A 698 -48.49 7.08 -0.32
N THR A 699 -47.77 6.09 -0.83
CA THR A 699 -46.86 5.25 -0.04
C THR A 699 -45.44 5.59 -0.45
N ILE A 700 -44.64 6.07 0.50
CA ILE A 700 -43.23 6.36 0.24
C ILE A 700 -42.43 5.10 0.53
N LYS A 701 -41.69 4.60 -0.47
CA LYS A 701 -40.81 3.43 -0.34
C LYS A 701 -39.39 3.88 -0.01
N PHE A 702 -38.82 3.30 1.03
CA PHE A 702 -37.42 3.44 1.42
C PHE A 702 -36.70 2.13 1.15
N ALA A 703 -35.42 2.20 0.77
CA ALA A 703 -34.55 1.04 0.62
C ALA A 703 -33.27 1.29 1.42
N LEU A 704 -32.97 0.39 2.35
CA LEU A 704 -31.73 0.39 3.12
C LEU A 704 -30.71 -0.47 2.39
N SER A 705 -29.59 0.14 1.99
CA SER A 705 -28.44 -0.59 1.45
C SER A 705 -27.74 -1.37 2.56
N MET A 706 -26.80 -2.26 2.19
CA MET A 706 -25.99 -3.00 3.17
C MET A 706 -25.24 -2.06 4.13
N ASP A 707 -24.73 -0.93 3.62
CA ASP A 707 -24.03 0.07 4.43
C ASP A 707 -24.99 0.78 5.39
N ASP A 708 -26.22 1.08 4.95
CA ASP A 708 -27.27 1.68 5.80
C ASP A 708 -27.76 0.70 6.88
N ILE A 709 -27.80 -0.59 6.58
CA ILE A 709 -28.18 -1.65 7.53
C ILE A 709 -27.11 -1.80 8.60
N ASP A 710 -25.82 -1.76 8.23
CA ASP A 710 -24.72 -1.76 9.19
C ASP A 710 -24.77 -0.53 10.10
N ASP A 711 -25.08 0.65 9.54
CA ASP A 711 -25.26 1.86 10.35
C ASP A 711 -26.49 1.74 11.27
N HIS A 712 -27.60 1.23 10.76
CA HIS A 712 -28.81 0.98 11.55
C HIS A 712 -28.55 -0.04 12.68
N LYS A 713 -27.79 -1.12 12.44
CA LYS A 713 -27.37 -2.07 13.49
C LYS A 713 -26.51 -1.39 14.55
N ARG A 714 -25.62 -0.47 14.17
CA ARG A 714 -24.83 0.33 15.12
C ARG A 714 -25.73 1.22 15.97
N GLN A 715 -26.68 1.92 15.34
CA GLN A 715 -27.66 2.77 16.02
C GLN A 715 -28.53 1.95 17.00
N LEU A 716 -29.01 0.77 16.61
CA LEU A 716 -29.76 -0.12 17.49
C LEU A 716 -28.90 -0.67 18.63
N THR A 717 -27.65 -1.08 18.36
CA THR A 717 -26.74 -1.58 19.39
C THR A 717 -26.46 -0.50 20.45
N PHE A 718 -26.28 0.75 20.01
CA PHE A 718 -26.17 1.92 20.87
C PHE A 718 -27.43 2.08 21.75
N CYS A 719 -28.62 1.96 21.16
CA CYS A 719 -29.90 2.09 21.85
C CYS A 719 -30.19 0.98 22.89
N ASN A 720 -29.61 -0.22 22.76
CA ASN A 720 -29.86 -1.33 23.69
C ASN A 720 -29.30 -1.08 25.10
N VAL A 721 -28.26 -0.26 25.22
CA VAL A 721 -27.55 -0.01 26.48
C VAL A 721 -28.30 1.00 27.35
N ASP A 722 -29.03 1.94 26.74
CA ASP A 722 -29.72 3.05 27.43
C ASP A 722 -31.22 2.82 27.70
N LEU A 723 -31.80 1.72 27.21
CA LEU A 723 -33.20 1.37 27.46
C LEU A 723 -33.41 1.02 28.94
N LYS A 724 -33.95 1.98 29.70
CA LYS A 724 -34.34 1.84 31.10
C LYS A 724 -35.26 0.63 31.31
N GLN A 725 -35.17 0.03 32.49
CA GLN A 725 -35.83 -1.23 32.92
C GLN A 725 -37.37 -1.23 32.79
N TYR A 726 -38.01 -0.09 32.52
CA TYR A 726 -39.46 0.05 32.31
C TYR A 726 -39.89 0.06 30.82
N MET A 727 -38.97 -0.04 29.85
CA MET A 727 -39.28 -0.19 28.41
C MET A 727 -38.92 -1.60 27.90
N ILE A 728 -39.34 -2.62 28.64
CA ILE A 728 -38.99 -4.02 28.40
C ILE A 728 -39.40 -4.45 26.97
N ASP A 729 -40.56 -4.02 26.48
CA ASP A 729 -41.05 -4.36 25.14
C ASP A 729 -40.14 -3.84 24.02
N LYS A 730 -39.67 -2.60 24.14
CA LYS A 730 -38.75 -1.98 23.17
C LYS A 730 -37.38 -2.65 23.18
N LYS A 731 -36.90 -3.08 24.36
CA LYS A 731 -35.65 -3.83 24.48
C LYS A 731 -35.74 -5.21 23.84
N ILE A 732 -36.84 -5.93 24.07
CA ILE A 732 -37.09 -7.24 23.44
C ILE A 732 -37.16 -7.11 21.92
N LEU A 733 -37.87 -6.10 21.42
CA LEU A 733 -37.96 -5.77 20.00
C LEU A 733 -36.57 -5.54 19.38
N LEU A 734 -35.75 -4.72 20.04
CA LEU A 734 -34.41 -4.37 19.57
C LEU A 734 -33.47 -5.59 19.56
N GLU A 735 -33.39 -6.34 20.65
CA GLU A 735 -32.53 -7.53 20.73
C GLU A 735 -32.89 -8.59 19.67
N GLU A 736 -34.19 -8.80 19.43
CA GLU A 736 -34.64 -9.77 18.42
C GLU A 736 -34.49 -9.23 16.99
N GLN A 737 -34.61 -7.92 16.77
CA GLN A 737 -34.34 -7.30 15.46
C GLN A 737 -32.86 -7.40 15.09
N LEU A 738 -31.95 -7.15 16.03
CA LEU A 738 -30.51 -7.35 15.81
C LEU A 738 -30.20 -8.80 15.43
N LYS A 739 -30.83 -9.78 16.08
CA LYS A 739 -30.72 -11.20 15.71
C LYS A 739 -31.29 -11.48 14.32
N LEU A 740 -32.42 -10.87 13.97
CA LEU A 740 -33.03 -11.01 12.65
C LEU A 740 -32.12 -10.46 11.54
N LEU A 741 -31.56 -9.25 11.71
CA LEU A 741 -30.64 -8.63 10.75
C LEU A 741 -29.34 -9.46 10.61
N ASP A 742 -28.78 -9.93 11.71
CA ASP A 742 -27.63 -10.87 11.70
C ASP A 742 -27.96 -12.19 10.97
N THR A 743 -29.18 -12.70 11.14
CA THR A 743 -29.64 -13.89 10.42
C THR A 743 -29.82 -13.63 8.92
N ILE A 744 -30.33 -12.45 8.53
CA ILE A 744 -30.46 -12.03 7.13
C ILE A 744 -29.08 -11.92 6.47
N GLU A 745 -28.09 -11.34 7.15
CA GLU A 745 -26.71 -11.29 6.67
C GLU A 745 -26.13 -12.70 6.51
N LYS A 746 -26.33 -13.58 7.49
CA LYS A 746 -25.93 -15.00 7.37
C LYS A 746 -26.57 -15.68 6.17
N ILE A 747 -27.85 -15.41 5.89
CA ILE A 747 -28.55 -15.90 4.68
C ILE A 747 -27.89 -15.34 3.42
N TYR A 748 -27.62 -14.04 3.36
CA TYR A 748 -26.92 -13.45 2.23
C TYR A 748 -25.55 -14.09 2.00
N PHE A 749 -24.74 -14.28 3.05
CA PHE A 749 -23.42 -14.90 2.95
C PHE A 749 -23.47 -16.38 2.54
N ILE A 750 -24.42 -17.16 3.04
CA ILE A 750 -24.56 -18.57 2.59
C ILE A 750 -25.09 -18.66 1.17
N LEU A 751 -25.99 -17.76 0.75
CA LEU A 751 -26.41 -17.65 -0.65
C LEU A 751 -25.24 -17.25 -1.56
N LEU A 752 -24.36 -16.36 -1.11
CA LEU A 752 -23.14 -16.00 -1.82
C LEU A 752 -22.16 -17.19 -1.92
N LYS A 753 -22.07 -18.01 -0.86
CA LYS A 753 -21.29 -19.27 -0.89
C LYS A 753 -21.89 -20.27 -1.88
N LEU A 754 -23.21 -20.46 -1.89
CA LEU A 754 -23.93 -21.30 -2.86
C LEU A 754 -23.72 -20.81 -4.29
N GLU A 755 -23.76 -19.50 -4.49
CA GLU A 755 -23.52 -18.87 -5.79
C GLU A 755 -22.09 -19.17 -6.27
N LYS A 756 -21.08 -18.92 -5.42
CA LYS A 756 -19.65 -19.16 -5.71
C LYS A 756 -19.30 -20.65 -5.84
N ALA A 757 -20.02 -21.52 -5.13
CA ALA A 757 -19.91 -22.97 -5.28
C ALA A 757 -20.47 -23.48 -6.61
N GLY A 758 -21.10 -22.60 -7.40
CA GLY A 758 -21.66 -22.95 -8.70
C GLY A 758 -22.98 -23.72 -8.61
N HIS A 759 -23.76 -23.54 -7.53
CA HIS A 759 -25.05 -24.24 -7.44
C HIS A 759 -26.03 -23.64 -8.47
N PRO A 760 -26.60 -24.43 -9.40
CA PRO A 760 -27.39 -23.91 -10.53
C PRO A 760 -28.68 -23.20 -10.11
N ASN A 761 -29.27 -23.59 -8.99
CA ASN A 761 -30.49 -22.98 -8.45
C ASN A 761 -30.26 -21.63 -7.77
N PHE A 762 -29.03 -21.14 -7.66
CA PHE A 762 -28.70 -19.90 -6.94
C PHE A 762 -27.99 -18.88 -7.84
N GLN A 763 -28.14 -19.00 -9.16
CA GLN A 763 -27.50 -18.12 -10.15
C GLN A 763 -28.49 -17.12 -10.74
N LEU A 764 -28.12 -15.84 -10.78
CA LEU A 764 -28.97 -14.75 -11.32
C LEU A 764 -30.38 -14.71 -10.74
N LYS A 765 -30.48 -15.08 -9.45
CA LYS A 765 -31.74 -15.09 -8.72
C LYS A 765 -31.88 -13.87 -7.84
N GLU A 766 -33.13 -13.46 -7.73
CA GLU A 766 -33.59 -12.49 -6.77
C GLU A 766 -34.44 -13.22 -5.75
N TYR A 767 -34.09 -13.08 -4.48
CA TYR A 767 -34.87 -13.59 -3.37
C TYR A 767 -35.55 -12.41 -2.70
N SER A 768 -36.88 -12.47 -2.63
CA SER A 768 -37.67 -11.53 -1.85
C SER A 768 -38.27 -12.27 -0.65
N TYR A 769 -37.96 -11.79 0.54
CA TYR A 769 -38.51 -12.29 1.79
C TYR A 769 -39.27 -11.18 2.49
N ASP A 770 -40.54 -11.42 2.76
CA ASP A 770 -41.31 -10.54 3.63
C ASP A 770 -40.66 -10.57 5.02
N VAL A 771 -40.35 -9.41 5.59
CA VAL A 771 -40.00 -9.26 7.00
C VAL A 771 -41.28 -9.11 7.82
N TYR A 772 -42.28 -8.44 7.25
CA TYR A 772 -43.57 -8.20 7.87
C TYR A 772 -44.49 -9.44 7.94
N ASP A 773 -45.44 -9.37 8.86
CA ASP A 773 -46.43 -10.42 9.06
C ASP A 773 -47.69 -10.19 8.20
N ARG A 774 -48.01 -11.13 7.28
CA ARG A 774 -49.13 -11.01 6.32
C ARG A 774 -50.55 -10.89 6.93
N PRO A 775 -50.89 -11.54 8.07
CA PRO A 775 -52.12 -11.29 8.82
C PRO A 775 -52.13 -9.97 9.61
N GLY A 776 -51.01 -9.23 9.68
CA GLY A 776 -50.91 -8.00 10.47
C GLY A 776 -50.85 -8.22 11.99
N THR A 777 -50.51 -9.42 12.45
CA THR A 777 -50.56 -9.82 13.87
C THR A 777 -49.60 -8.97 14.71
N VAL A 778 -48.39 -8.69 14.21
CA VAL A 778 -47.44 -7.81 14.90
C VAL A 778 -47.98 -6.38 15.02
N SER A 779 -48.61 -5.85 13.97
CA SER A 779 -49.24 -4.51 14.01
C SER A 779 -50.37 -4.45 15.04
N LYS A 780 -51.19 -5.50 15.11
CA LYS A 780 -52.26 -5.64 16.09
C LYS A 780 -51.72 -5.79 17.53
N ILE A 781 -50.70 -6.62 17.73
CA ILE A 781 -50.07 -6.79 19.06
C ILE A 781 -49.40 -5.48 19.51
N LEU A 782 -48.76 -4.72 18.59
CA LEU A 782 -48.21 -3.40 18.89
C LEU A 782 -49.29 -2.37 19.26
N SER A 783 -50.50 -2.45 18.67
CA SER A 783 -51.63 -1.63 19.11
C SER A 783 -52.19 -2.07 20.46
N ASP A 784 -52.25 -3.37 20.72
CA ASP A 784 -52.76 -3.95 21.98
C ASP A 784 -51.80 -3.65 23.16
N LEU A 785 -50.48 -3.64 22.90
CA LEU A 785 -49.44 -3.19 23.84
C LEU A 785 -49.56 -1.70 24.20
N LYS A 786 -49.87 -0.84 23.22
CA LYS A 786 -50.14 0.59 23.49
C LYS A 786 -51.36 0.79 24.40
N ASN A 787 -52.27 -0.19 24.44
CA ASN A 787 -53.47 -0.19 25.28
C ASN A 787 -53.28 -0.91 26.63
N ASN A 788 -52.06 -1.34 26.99
CA ASN A 788 -51.71 -2.04 28.23
C ASN A 788 -52.48 -3.37 28.46
N GLU A 789 -52.78 -4.14 27.40
CA GLU A 789 -53.40 -5.47 27.58
C GLU A 789 -52.42 -6.50 28.18
N GLU A 790 -52.83 -7.17 29.26
CA GLU A 790 -52.04 -8.16 29.99
C GLU A 790 -51.70 -9.38 29.08
N GLY A 791 -50.41 -9.71 28.97
CA GLY A 791 -49.91 -10.86 28.17
C GLY A 791 -49.58 -10.56 26.70
N SER A 792 -49.72 -9.32 26.24
CA SER A 792 -49.36 -8.88 24.87
C SER A 792 -47.84 -8.87 24.62
N GLU A 793 -47.01 -8.60 25.64
CA GLU A 793 -45.53 -8.68 25.59
C GLU A 793 -45.04 -10.09 25.22
N GLN A 794 -45.57 -11.11 25.91
CA GLN A 794 -45.18 -12.50 25.65
C GLN A 794 -45.60 -12.95 24.26
N LYS A 795 -46.76 -12.49 23.77
CA LYS A 795 -47.22 -12.74 22.40
C LYS A 795 -46.30 -12.07 21.36
N LEU A 796 -45.91 -10.81 21.57
CA LEU A 796 -44.98 -10.10 20.68
C LEU A 796 -43.63 -10.80 20.60
N LYS A 797 -43.08 -11.15 21.77
CA LYS A 797 -41.80 -11.87 21.88
C LYS A 797 -41.85 -13.22 21.17
N GLN A 798 -42.96 -13.94 21.30
CA GLN A 798 -43.15 -15.23 20.65
C GLN A 798 -43.24 -15.09 19.13
N GLU A 799 -44.01 -14.12 18.63
CA GLU A 799 -44.20 -13.87 17.20
C GLU A 799 -42.88 -13.47 16.51
N ILE A 800 -42.10 -12.55 17.10
CA ILE A 800 -40.81 -12.15 16.55
C ILE A 800 -39.81 -13.30 16.62
N ARG A 801 -39.78 -14.06 17.71
CA ARG A 801 -38.95 -15.27 17.80
C ARG A 801 -39.30 -16.29 16.73
N ASP A 802 -40.59 -16.49 16.45
CA ASP A 802 -41.02 -17.42 15.42
C ASP A 802 -40.65 -16.90 14.02
N ARG A 803 -40.56 -15.57 13.83
CA ARG A 803 -40.00 -14.95 12.63
C ARG A 803 -38.49 -15.15 12.49
N THR A 804 -37.73 -14.88 13.54
CA THR A 804 -36.28 -15.15 13.57
C THR A 804 -36.03 -16.64 13.34
N LYS A 805 -36.83 -17.53 13.92
CA LYS A 805 -36.78 -18.98 13.63
C LYS A 805 -37.12 -19.31 12.18
N TYR A 806 -38.06 -18.61 11.54
CA TYR A 806 -38.34 -18.80 10.12
C TYR A 806 -37.10 -18.47 9.26
N PHE A 807 -36.45 -17.33 9.48
CA PHE A 807 -35.21 -16.98 8.78
C PHE A 807 -34.06 -17.93 9.15
N GLN A 808 -33.94 -18.32 10.42
CA GLN A 808 -32.95 -19.31 10.86
C GLN A 808 -33.18 -20.67 10.17
N ALA A 809 -34.42 -21.11 10.00
CA ALA A 809 -34.76 -22.31 9.28
C ALA A 809 -34.41 -22.19 7.78
N LYS A 810 -34.54 -21.00 7.18
CA LYS A 810 -34.05 -20.73 5.81
C LYS A 810 -32.53 -20.80 5.74
N PHE A 811 -31.83 -20.18 6.70
CA PHE A 811 -30.37 -20.23 6.80
C PHE A 811 -29.88 -21.68 6.91
N THR A 812 -30.39 -22.44 7.88
CA THR A 812 -30.02 -23.85 8.08
C THR A 812 -30.37 -24.70 6.86
N LYS A 813 -31.47 -24.40 6.16
CA LYS A 813 -31.77 -25.06 4.89
C LYS A 813 -30.71 -24.74 3.83
N PHE A 814 -30.33 -23.47 3.64
CA PHE A 814 -29.31 -23.10 2.65
C PHE A 814 -27.92 -23.62 2.99
N GLU A 815 -27.59 -23.71 4.28
CA GLU A 815 -26.37 -24.35 4.77
C GLU A 815 -26.37 -25.85 4.43
N ALA A 816 -27.48 -26.55 4.68
CA ALA A 816 -27.63 -27.94 4.27
C ALA A 816 -27.58 -28.10 2.73
N ASP A 817 -28.24 -27.23 1.96
CA ASP A 817 -28.19 -27.22 0.50
C ASP A 817 -26.74 -27.04 0.00
N TYR A 818 -25.94 -26.19 0.67
CA TYR A 818 -24.53 -25.96 0.34
C TYR A 818 -23.68 -27.20 0.63
N ASP A 819 -23.81 -27.76 1.82
CA ASP A 819 -23.04 -28.95 2.25
C ASP A 819 -23.36 -30.15 1.37
N ILE A 820 -24.65 -30.37 1.05
CA ILE A 820 -25.09 -31.42 0.14
C ILE A 820 -24.49 -31.20 -1.26
N TRP A 821 -24.59 -29.98 -1.80
CA TRP A 821 -24.09 -29.65 -3.13
C TRP A 821 -22.57 -29.90 -3.25
N ILE A 822 -21.77 -29.39 -2.32
CA ILE A 822 -20.31 -29.57 -2.33
C ILE A 822 -19.96 -31.05 -2.20
N ARG A 823 -20.58 -31.76 -1.24
CA ARG A 823 -20.33 -33.19 -1.03
C ARG A 823 -20.67 -34.03 -2.26
N ASP A 824 -21.81 -33.75 -2.91
CA ASP A 824 -22.24 -34.50 -4.10
C ASP A 824 -21.36 -34.18 -5.32
N LEU A 825 -20.98 -32.91 -5.50
CA LEU A 825 -20.04 -32.49 -6.53
C LEU A 825 -18.66 -33.14 -6.35
N GLU A 826 -18.14 -33.19 -5.12
CA GLU A 826 -16.87 -33.85 -4.79
C GLU A 826 -16.94 -35.35 -5.00
N LYS A 827 -18.00 -36.00 -4.49
CA LYS A 827 -18.26 -37.43 -4.73
C LYS A 827 -18.32 -37.76 -6.21
N LEU A 828 -18.92 -36.89 -7.01
CA LEU A 828 -18.98 -37.07 -8.45
C LEU A 828 -17.63 -36.81 -9.13
N ARG A 829 -16.86 -35.80 -8.70
CA ARG A 829 -15.47 -35.58 -9.17
C ARG A 829 -14.54 -36.76 -8.87
N CYS A 830 -14.77 -37.47 -7.77
CA CYS A 830 -14.05 -38.71 -7.47
C CYS A 830 -14.46 -39.86 -8.41
N ARG A 831 -15.74 -39.95 -8.79
CA ARG A 831 -16.26 -41.00 -9.69
C ARG A 831 -15.96 -40.73 -11.16
N SER A 832 -16.00 -39.47 -11.57
CA SER A 832 -15.73 -38.99 -12.92
C SER A 832 -14.59 -37.97 -12.91
N PRO A 833 -13.34 -38.46 -13.10
CA PRO A 833 -12.15 -37.63 -13.13
C PRO A 833 -12.25 -36.38 -14.01
N LEU A 834 -12.96 -36.46 -15.14
CA LEU A 834 -13.05 -35.38 -16.12
C LEU A 834 -13.68 -34.10 -15.57
N LEU A 835 -14.56 -34.19 -14.57
CA LEU A 835 -15.13 -33.02 -13.89
C LEU A 835 -14.10 -32.24 -13.08
N GLN A 836 -12.98 -32.84 -12.72
CA GLN A 836 -11.90 -32.14 -12.01
C GLN A 836 -11.19 -31.13 -12.92
N LEU A 837 -11.27 -31.28 -14.24
CA LEU A 837 -10.65 -30.36 -15.20
C LEU A 837 -11.29 -28.97 -15.19
N PHE A 838 -12.52 -28.86 -14.70
CA PHE A 838 -13.31 -27.64 -14.67
C PHE A 838 -13.41 -27.07 -13.26
N SER A 839 -13.35 -25.75 -13.11
CA SER A 839 -13.68 -25.06 -11.85
C SER A 839 -15.16 -25.23 -11.50
N ASN A 840 -15.54 -24.92 -10.26
CA ASN A 840 -16.95 -24.99 -9.83
C ASN A 840 -17.85 -24.11 -10.72
N HIS A 841 -17.39 -22.91 -11.07
CA HIS A 841 -18.10 -22.00 -11.98
C HIS A 841 -18.18 -22.57 -13.40
N GLN A 842 -17.12 -23.20 -13.92
CA GLN A 842 -17.16 -23.80 -15.26
C GLN A 842 -18.14 -24.99 -15.31
N VAL A 843 -18.14 -25.87 -14.29
CA VAL A 843 -19.11 -26.97 -14.16
C VAL A 843 -20.54 -26.44 -14.16
N MET A 844 -20.78 -25.39 -13.39
CA MET A 844 -22.07 -24.70 -13.34
C MET A 844 -22.48 -24.09 -14.68
N ILE A 845 -21.57 -23.39 -15.38
CA ILE A 845 -21.91 -22.80 -16.69
C ILE A 845 -22.25 -23.91 -17.68
N MET A 846 -21.47 -25.00 -17.71
CA MET A 846 -21.79 -26.15 -18.57
C MET A 846 -23.13 -26.79 -18.21
N PHE A 847 -23.46 -26.87 -16.91
CA PHE A 847 -24.76 -27.32 -16.45
C PHE A 847 -25.90 -26.39 -16.95
N ILE A 848 -25.73 -25.07 -16.82
CA ILE A 848 -26.68 -24.06 -17.32
C ILE A 848 -26.83 -24.19 -18.84
N LEU A 849 -25.73 -24.38 -19.57
CA LEU A 849 -25.74 -24.56 -21.03
C LEU A 849 -26.47 -25.84 -21.44
N LEU A 850 -26.33 -26.95 -20.71
CA LEU A 850 -27.05 -28.20 -20.98
C LEU A 850 -28.53 -28.15 -20.57
N THR A 851 -28.96 -27.14 -19.80
CA THR A 851 -30.34 -27.03 -19.31
C THR A 851 -31.27 -26.49 -20.39
N THR A 852 -32.27 -27.26 -20.78
CA THR A 852 -33.38 -26.83 -21.65
C THR A 852 -34.57 -26.38 -20.81
N SER A 853 -35.31 -25.38 -21.26
CA SER A 853 -36.46 -24.92 -20.49
C SER A 853 -37.63 -24.46 -21.35
N ALA A 854 -38.82 -24.61 -20.76
CA ALA A 854 -40.09 -23.99 -21.13
C ALA A 854 -40.54 -23.26 -19.87
N THR A 855 -40.88 -21.99 -19.75
CA THR A 855 -40.98 -20.76 -20.55
C THR A 855 -40.79 -19.67 -19.44
N GLU A 856 -40.29 -18.47 -19.78
CA GLU A 856 -40.37 -17.22 -18.97
C GLU A 856 -39.30 -16.78 -17.94
N ASN A 857 -38.28 -17.55 -17.51
CA ASN A 857 -37.14 -16.93 -16.77
C ASN A 857 -35.86 -17.80 -16.72
N GLN A 858 -35.32 -18.14 -17.89
CA GLN A 858 -34.26 -19.15 -17.98
C GLN A 858 -32.90 -18.49 -17.73
N VAL A 859 -32.23 -18.87 -16.64
CA VAL A 859 -30.87 -18.44 -16.28
C VAL A 859 -29.92 -18.52 -17.48
N GLN A 860 -30.05 -19.58 -18.30
CA GLN A 860 -29.31 -19.76 -19.56
C GLN A 860 -29.53 -18.61 -20.56
N GLN A 861 -30.78 -18.19 -20.79
CA GLN A 861 -31.08 -17.09 -21.70
C GLN A 861 -30.54 -15.75 -21.17
N LYS A 862 -30.69 -15.48 -19.86
CA LYS A 862 -30.13 -14.26 -19.23
C LYS A 862 -28.61 -14.23 -19.33
N PHE A 863 -27.97 -15.37 -19.07
CA PHE A 863 -26.54 -15.55 -19.22
C PHE A 863 -26.08 -15.26 -20.65
N LEU A 864 -26.68 -15.90 -21.66
CA LEU A 864 -26.33 -15.71 -23.07
C LEU A 864 -26.64 -14.29 -23.56
N LYS A 865 -27.75 -13.69 -23.14
CA LYS A 865 -28.13 -12.30 -23.49
C LYS A 865 -27.05 -11.30 -23.13
N LYS A 866 -26.55 -11.39 -21.90
CA LYS A 866 -25.54 -10.46 -21.40
C LYS A 866 -24.14 -10.87 -21.86
N LEU A 867 -23.82 -12.16 -22.01
CA LEU A 867 -22.54 -12.63 -22.55
C LEU A 867 -22.29 -12.15 -23.98
N PHE A 868 -23.34 -12.06 -24.81
CA PHE A 868 -23.25 -11.63 -26.21
C PHE A 868 -23.72 -10.18 -26.44
N SER A 869 -24.11 -9.46 -25.38
CA SER A 869 -24.70 -8.10 -25.42
C SER A 869 -25.82 -7.98 -26.47
N LEU A 870 -26.82 -8.85 -26.39
CA LEU A 870 -27.94 -8.92 -27.32
C LEU A 870 -29.21 -8.32 -26.68
N ASP A 871 -29.88 -7.37 -27.33
CA ASP A 871 -31.03 -6.68 -26.71
C ASP A 871 -32.33 -7.50 -26.72
N ASP A 872 -32.54 -8.43 -27.66
CA ASP A 872 -33.83 -9.15 -27.83
C ASP A 872 -33.73 -10.65 -28.23
N LEU A 873 -33.01 -11.48 -27.45
CA LEU A 873 -32.95 -12.95 -27.64
C LEU A 873 -34.28 -13.69 -27.35
N SER A 874 -35.24 -13.04 -26.68
CA SER A 874 -36.45 -13.66 -26.15
C SER A 874 -37.35 -14.30 -27.22
N LYS A 875 -37.16 -13.93 -28.50
CA LYS A 875 -38.00 -14.34 -29.64
C LYS A 875 -37.35 -15.37 -30.59
N LYS A 876 -36.09 -15.78 -30.40
CA LYS A 876 -35.36 -16.65 -31.35
C LYS A 876 -34.68 -17.85 -30.67
N GLN A 877 -35.45 -18.92 -30.43
CA GLN A 877 -34.95 -20.17 -29.83
C GLN A 877 -33.77 -20.80 -30.60
N GLU A 878 -33.78 -20.71 -31.94
CA GLU A 878 -32.71 -21.26 -32.78
C GLU A 878 -31.37 -20.53 -32.58
N GLU A 879 -31.41 -19.21 -32.38
CA GLU A 879 -30.22 -18.40 -32.11
C GLU A 879 -29.62 -18.72 -30.74
N ASN A 880 -30.49 -18.88 -29.72
CA ASN A 880 -30.08 -19.30 -28.38
C ASN A 880 -29.39 -20.67 -28.38
N PHE A 881 -29.93 -21.63 -29.15
CA PHE A 881 -29.33 -22.95 -29.32
C PHE A 881 -27.95 -22.89 -29.99
N LYS A 882 -27.80 -22.11 -31.06
CA LYS A 882 -26.51 -21.90 -31.75
C LYS A 882 -25.46 -21.32 -30.81
N LEU A 883 -25.81 -20.29 -30.03
CA LEU A 883 -24.90 -19.67 -29.05
C LEU A 883 -24.54 -20.63 -27.91
N THR A 884 -25.48 -21.49 -27.48
CA THR A 884 -25.25 -22.53 -26.47
C THR A 884 -24.20 -23.54 -26.94
N VAL A 885 -24.38 -24.07 -28.16
CA VAL A 885 -23.44 -25.03 -28.78
C VAL A 885 -22.07 -24.39 -28.95
N LEU A 886 -22.01 -23.14 -29.41
CA LEU A 886 -20.77 -22.38 -29.53
C LEU A 886 -20.03 -22.28 -28.18
N CYS A 887 -20.74 -21.90 -27.11
CA CYS A 887 -20.15 -21.83 -25.77
C CYS A 887 -19.62 -23.20 -25.31
N LEU A 888 -20.39 -24.27 -25.47
CA LEU A 888 -19.96 -25.63 -25.11
C LEU A 888 -18.68 -26.03 -25.86
N ILE A 889 -18.58 -25.70 -27.15
CA ILE A 889 -17.37 -25.95 -27.94
C ILE A 889 -16.17 -25.23 -27.34
N HIS A 890 -16.28 -23.97 -26.94
CA HIS A 890 -15.18 -23.25 -26.29
C HIS A 890 -14.72 -23.91 -24.99
N TYR A 891 -15.65 -24.34 -24.13
CA TYR A 891 -15.30 -25.08 -22.90
C TYR A 891 -14.59 -26.39 -23.21
N LEU A 892 -15.13 -27.20 -24.12
CA LEU A 892 -14.56 -28.51 -24.46
C LEU A 892 -13.20 -28.38 -25.17
N GLN A 893 -13.07 -27.40 -26.07
CA GLN A 893 -11.83 -27.13 -26.80
C GLN A 893 -10.71 -26.62 -25.88
N SER A 894 -11.04 -25.88 -24.81
CA SER A 894 -10.08 -25.38 -23.82
C SER A 894 -9.34 -26.50 -23.08
N LEU A 895 -9.89 -27.72 -23.04
CA LEU A 895 -9.27 -28.86 -22.38
C LEU A 895 -8.11 -29.46 -23.18
N ARG A 896 -8.06 -29.21 -24.50
CA ARG A 896 -6.98 -29.63 -25.42
C ARG A 896 -6.84 -31.14 -25.62
N ILE A 897 -7.86 -31.93 -25.29
CA ILE A 897 -7.84 -33.39 -25.43
C ILE A 897 -7.92 -33.74 -26.94
N LYS A 898 -7.02 -34.58 -27.43
CA LYS A 898 -6.90 -34.94 -28.85
C LYS A 898 -7.94 -35.99 -29.26
N ASP A 899 -8.23 -36.94 -28.38
CA ASP A 899 -9.19 -38.02 -28.62
C ASP A 899 -10.64 -37.56 -28.44
N CYS A 900 -11.05 -36.51 -29.18
CA CYS A 900 -12.43 -36.02 -29.18
C CYS A 900 -12.85 -35.41 -30.53
N ASN A 901 -14.15 -35.50 -30.84
CA ASN A 901 -14.74 -34.92 -32.04
C ASN A 901 -15.50 -33.62 -31.69
N LEU A 902 -14.85 -32.48 -31.90
CA LEU A 902 -15.40 -31.13 -31.66
C LEU A 902 -16.28 -30.61 -32.82
N SER A 903 -16.63 -31.44 -33.81
CA SER A 903 -17.52 -30.98 -34.89
C SER A 903 -18.90 -30.60 -34.36
N ASN A 904 -19.45 -29.50 -34.89
CA ASN A 904 -20.79 -29.01 -34.55
C ASN A 904 -21.87 -30.13 -34.53
N PRO A 905 -21.95 -31.03 -35.53
CA PRO A 905 -22.95 -32.11 -35.52
C PRO A 905 -22.81 -33.07 -34.34
N ASN A 906 -21.57 -33.39 -33.92
CA ASN A 906 -21.33 -34.29 -32.80
C ASN A 906 -21.74 -33.66 -31.47
N VAL A 907 -21.37 -32.39 -31.26
CA VAL A 907 -21.74 -31.63 -30.05
C VAL A 907 -23.26 -31.49 -29.96
N ILE A 908 -23.94 -31.18 -31.08
CA ILE A 908 -25.41 -31.11 -31.15
C ILE A 908 -26.06 -32.45 -30.80
N ASN A 909 -25.55 -33.56 -31.33
CA ASN A 909 -26.07 -34.89 -31.03
C ASN A 909 -25.94 -35.23 -29.52
N LEU A 910 -24.75 -35.03 -28.96
CA LEU A 910 -24.49 -35.27 -27.54
C LEU A 910 -25.27 -34.32 -26.64
N TYR A 911 -25.42 -33.05 -27.02
CA TYR A 911 -26.30 -32.11 -26.34
C TYR A 911 -27.73 -32.64 -26.30
N ASN A 912 -28.29 -33.05 -27.44
CA ASN A 912 -29.67 -33.53 -27.51
C ASN A 912 -29.90 -34.81 -26.69
N LYS A 913 -28.87 -35.65 -26.57
CA LYS A 913 -28.88 -36.88 -25.78
C LYS A 913 -28.80 -36.63 -24.27
N TYR A 914 -27.99 -35.64 -23.84
CA TYR A 914 -27.69 -35.37 -22.43
C TYR A 914 -28.28 -34.07 -21.89
N LYS A 915 -29.14 -33.40 -22.66
CA LYS A 915 -29.83 -32.19 -22.21
C LYS A 915 -30.54 -32.44 -20.87
N ILE A 916 -30.47 -31.43 -20.02
CA ILE A 916 -31.08 -31.43 -18.70
C ILE A 916 -32.45 -30.77 -18.84
N GLU A 917 -33.50 -31.49 -18.51
CA GLU A 917 -34.86 -30.93 -18.45
C GLU A 917 -35.05 -30.31 -17.08
N TYR A 918 -35.29 -29.00 -17.04
CA TYR A 918 -35.48 -28.28 -15.79
C TYR A 918 -36.85 -28.58 -15.20
N ASN A 919 -36.93 -29.63 -14.38
CA ASN A 919 -38.13 -29.96 -13.61
C ASN A 919 -38.05 -29.28 -12.23
N HIS A 920 -39.03 -28.42 -11.91
CA HIS A 920 -39.15 -27.71 -10.63
C HIS A 920 -39.39 -28.63 -9.41
N SER A 921 -39.28 -29.96 -9.53
CA SER A 921 -39.53 -30.90 -8.45
C SER A 921 -38.42 -30.83 -7.39
N LYS A 922 -38.81 -30.68 -6.12
CA LYS A 922 -37.93 -30.56 -4.94
C LYS A 922 -37.16 -31.84 -4.56
N ASN A 923 -37.05 -32.84 -5.44
CA ASN A 923 -36.36 -34.08 -5.10
C ASN A 923 -34.84 -33.91 -5.17
N GLU A 924 -34.17 -34.14 -4.05
CA GLU A 924 -32.70 -34.12 -3.90
C GLU A 924 -32.02 -35.10 -4.86
N ASP A 925 -32.63 -36.27 -5.10
CA ASP A 925 -32.12 -37.29 -6.04
C ASP A 925 -31.99 -36.78 -7.48
N LEU A 926 -32.81 -35.80 -7.89
CA LEU A 926 -32.84 -35.28 -9.26
C LEU A 926 -31.61 -34.41 -9.58
N GLN A 927 -31.02 -33.73 -8.58
CA GLN A 927 -29.84 -32.90 -8.80
C GLN A 927 -28.59 -33.75 -9.02
N SER A 928 -28.44 -34.83 -8.25
CA SER A 928 -27.39 -35.81 -8.47
C SER A 928 -27.52 -36.48 -9.84
N GLU A 929 -28.75 -36.76 -10.31
CA GLU A 929 -28.99 -37.32 -11.65
C GLU A 929 -28.58 -36.33 -12.75
N ASN A 930 -28.91 -35.04 -12.59
CA ASN A 930 -28.56 -34.01 -13.58
C ASN A 930 -27.04 -33.77 -13.66
N LEU A 931 -26.33 -33.80 -12.53
CA LEU A 931 -24.86 -33.77 -12.53
C LEU A 931 -24.27 -35.05 -13.18
N GLN A 932 -24.89 -36.21 -12.98
CA GLN A 932 -24.50 -37.44 -13.68
C GLN A 932 -24.72 -37.35 -15.19
N LYS A 933 -25.73 -36.61 -15.68
CA LYS A 933 -25.90 -36.34 -17.11
C LYS A 933 -24.75 -35.51 -17.67
N LEU A 934 -24.31 -34.46 -16.97
CA LEU A 934 -23.11 -33.71 -17.36
C LEU A 934 -21.85 -34.58 -17.34
N SER A 935 -21.69 -35.41 -16.31
CA SER A 935 -20.60 -36.40 -16.22
C SER A 935 -20.60 -37.36 -17.40
N SER A 936 -21.77 -37.91 -17.75
CA SER A 936 -21.95 -38.85 -18.85
C SER A 936 -21.71 -38.19 -20.20
N PHE A 937 -22.14 -36.92 -20.35
CA PHE A 937 -21.84 -36.10 -21.52
C PHE A 937 -20.33 -35.96 -21.72
N LEU A 938 -19.58 -35.62 -20.66
CA LEU A 938 -18.12 -35.49 -20.73
C LEU A 938 -17.43 -36.84 -20.99
N GLU A 939 -17.89 -37.91 -20.36
CA GLU A 939 -17.33 -39.26 -20.55
C GLU A 939 -17.58 -39.78 -21.97
N GLU A 940 -18.75 -39.58 -22.54
CA GLU A 940 -19.01 -39.96 -23.94
C GLU A 940 -18.21 -39.07 -24.89
N PHE A 941 -18.15 -37.76 -24.62
CA PHE A 941 -17.42 -36.81 -25.48
C PHE A 941 -15.91 -37.07 -25.54
N PHE A 942 -15.30 -37.44 -24.42
CA PHE A 942 -13.85 -37.66 -24.30
C PHE A 942 -13.44 -39.13 -24.21
N ASN A 943 -14.27 -40.06 -24.70
CA ASN A 943 -13.99 -41.50 -24.67
C ASN A 943 -13.55 -42.00 -23.28
N LYS A 944 -14.28 -41.59 -22.24
CA LYS A 944 -14.02 -41.82 -20.80
C LYS A 944 -12.68 -41.27 -20.31
N GLY A 945 -12.12 -40.28 -20.99
CA GLY A 945 -10.83 -39.70 -20.65
C GLY A 945 -9.65 -40.63 -20.93
N LYS A 946 -9.80 -41.63 -21.80
CA LYS A 946 -8.78 -42.65 -22.08
C LYS A 946 -7.41 -42.06 -22.39
N GLU A 947 -7.35 -40.93 -23.11
CA GLU A 947 -6.08 -40.22 -23.37
C GLU A 947 -5.35 -39.82 -22.08
N LEU A 948 -6.10 -39.25 -21.14
CA LEU A 948 -5.57 -38.68 -19.89
C LEU A 948 -5.31 -39.75 -18.82
N LEU A 949 -6.12 -40.82 -18.81
CA LEU A 949 -6.13 -41.87 -17.79
C LEU A 949 -5.38 -43.15 -18.19
N ALA A 950 -4.89 -43.29 -19.42
CA ALA A 950 -4.17 -44.48 -19.86
C ALA A 950 -2.89 -44.74 -19.02
N GLU A 951 -2.59 -46.02 -18.79
CA GLU A 951 -1.40 -46.44 -18.04
C GLU A 951 -0.11 -46.04 -18.78
N SER A 952 0.77 -45.30 -18.08
CA SER A 952 2.09 -44.92 -18.58
C SER A 952 3.13 -46.02 -18.25
N PRO A 953 4.13 -46.29 -19.14
CA PRO A 953 5.23 -47.20 -18.81
C PRO A 953 5.98 -46.75 -17.55
N ALA A 954 6.42 -47.75 -16.79
CA ALA A 954 6.87 -47.69 -15.39
C ALA A 954 7.89 -46.58 -15.07
N ASN A 955 7.42 -45.50 -14.44
CA ASN A 955 8.26 -44.67 -13.57
C ASN A 955 7.50 -44.47 -12.26
N THR A 956 7.98 -45.11 -11.19
CA THR A 956 7.39 -45.11 -9.83
C THR A 956 7.97 -44.03 -8.92
N GLU A 957 8.84 -43.16 -9.45
CA GLU A 957 9.49 -42.12 -8.65
C GLU A 957 8.62 -40.87 -8.49
N ASN A 958 8.65 -40.25 -7.32
CA ASN A 958 8.03 -38.95 -7.05
C ASN A 958 8.59 -37.86 -8.00
N GLN A 959 7.72 -37.27 -8.82
CA GLN A 959 8.07 -36.33 -9.90
C GLN A 959 7.74 -34.87 -9.55
N GLN A 960 8.24 -34.41 -8.41
CA GLN A 960 8.13 -33.02 -7.96
C GLN A 960 9.44 -32.29 -8.21
N TYR A 961 9.39 -31.14 -8.88
CA TYR A 961 10.57 -30.36 -9.25
C TYR A 961 10.48 -28.90 -8.80
N LEU A 962 11.53 -28.40 -8.17
CA LEU A 962 11.70 -26.99 -7.83
C LEU A 962 12.52 -26.29 -8.92
N VAL A 963 11.90 -25.36 -9.63
CA VAL A 963 12.55 -24.46 -10.57
C VAL A 963 12.95 -23.21 -9.82
N THR A 964 14.21 -23.18 -9.39
CA THR A 964 14.81 -21.97 -8.81
C THR A 964 15.07 -20.99 -9.95
N LEU A 965 14.26 -19.93 -10.01
CA LEU A 965 14.52 -18.82 -10.90
C LEU A 965 15.67 -18.02 -10.29
N ASN A 966 16.71 -17.74 -11.08
CA ASN A 966 17.77 -16.85 -10.63
C ASN A 966 17.11 -15.53 -10.23
N SER A 967 17.49 -14.96 -9.08
CA SER A 967 17.24 -13.54 -8.86
C SER A 967 17.77 -12.80 -10.09
N PRO A 968 17.07 -11.82 -10.68
CA PRO A 968 17.63 -11.06 -11.77
C PRO A 968 18.98 -10.49 -11.32
N GLU A 969 20.07 -11.11 -11.76
CA GLU A 969 21.39 -10.53 -11.65
C GLU A 969 21.33 -9.28 -12.51
N GLN A 970 21.30 -8.11 -11.88
CA GLN A 970 22.14 -6.97 -12.23
C GLN A 970 22.25 -6.60 -13.74
N THR A 971 21.19 -6.78 -14.53
CA THR A 971 21.13 -6.22 -15.90
C THR A 971 20.04 -5.16 -16.00
N SER A 972 20.44 -3.94 -15.63
CA SER A 972 19.88 -2.61 -15.89
C SER A 972 18.91 -1.99 -14.87
N ASP A 973 19.50 -1.16 -14.02
CA ASP A 973 18.99 -0.22 -13.01
C ASP A 973 18.02 0.90 -13.45
N LYS A 974 17.28 0.84 -14.57
CA LYS A 974 16.59 2.07 -15.07
C LYS A 974 15.20 1.87 -15.72
N VAL A 975 14.35 0.99 -15.18
CA VAL A 975 12.96 0.89 -15.64
C VAL A 975 12.02 0.71 -14.45
N ASP A 976 11.24 1.74 -14.11
CA ASP A 976 10.13 1.71 -13.11
C ASP A 976 8.91 0.87 -13.55
N ILE A 977 9.05 0.07 -14.59
CA ILE A 977 8.04 -0.93 -14.98
C ILE A 977 8.40 -2.19 -14.20
N GLN A 978 7.83 -2.35 -13.00
CA GLN A 978 7.90 -3.57 -12.18
C GLN A 978 7.20 -4.74 -12.88
N ASN A 979 7.73 -5.19 -14.02
CA ASN A 979 7.34 -6.44 -14.64
C ASN A 979 8.10 -7.56 -13.95
N ASP A 980 7.55 -8.07 -12.85
CA ASP A 980 8.14 -9.15 -12.06
C ASP A 980 8.28 -10.48 -12.82
N PHE A 981 7.79 -10.59 -14.06
CA PHE A 981 7.89 -11.82 -14.84
C PHE A 981 9.20 -11.92 -15.60
N ASP A 982 9.97 -12.95 -15.26
CA ASP A 982 11.21 -13.27 -15.93
C ASP A 982 10.92 -13.95 -17.29
N LEU A 983 11.56 -13.47 -18.35
CA LEU A 983 11.60 -14.09 -19.68
C LEU A 983 11.97 -15.59 -19.57
N ASP A 984 12.86 -15.93 -18.63
CA ASP A 984 13.23 -17.31 -18.30
C ASP A 984 12.04 -18.18 -17.89
N THR A 985 11.07 -17.62 -17.18
CA THR A 985 9.89 -18.37 -16.74
C THR A 985 9.10 -18.88 -17.94
N TYR A 986 8.88 -18.03 -18.95
CA TYR A 986 8.16 -18.41 -20.16
C TYR A 986 8.95 -19.38 -21.04
N TYR A 987 10.27 -19.20 -21.14
CA TYR A 987 11.11 -20.18 -21.84
C TYR A 987 11.05 -21.55 -21.17
N ILE A 988 11.19 -21.62 -19.86
CA ILE A 988 11.16 -22.88 -19.13
C ILE A 988 9.77 -23.50 -19.25
N LEU A 989 8.70 -22.72 -19.07
CA LEU A 989 7.32 -23.20 -19.24
C LEU A 989 7.12 -23.85 -20.62
N LEU A 990 7.51 -23.19 -21.72
CA LEU A 990 7.38 -23.76 -23.07
C LEU A 990 8.19 -25.06 -23.27
N ASN A 991 9.31 -25.20 -22.56
CA ASN A 991 10.19 -26.38 -22.67
C ASN A 991 9.82 -27.53 -21.73
N ILE A 992 9.10 -27.32 -20.62
CA ILE A 992 8.66 -28.43 -19.75
C ILE A 992 7.45 -29.17 -20.32
N PHE A 993 6.69 -28.53 -21.21
CA PHE A 993 5.55 -29.12 -21.92
C PHE A 993 5.99 -29.71 -23.27
N ASN A 994 6.69 -30.85 -23.25
CA ASN A 994 7.33 -31.41 -24.44
C ASN A 994 6.39 -32.11 -25.44
N ASP A 995 5.31 -32.73 -24.94
CA ASP A 995 4.46 -33.61 -25.76
C ASP A 995 3.12 -32.97 -26.17
N ARG A 996 2.67 -31.95 -25.44
CA ARG A 996 1.35 -31.32 -25.60
C ARG A 996 1.42 -29.87 -25.16
N LEU A 997 0.68 -28.99 -25.83
CA LEU A 997 0.51 -27.61 -25.37
C LEU A 997 -0.19 -27.61 -24.00
N PRO A 998 0.24 -26.76 -23.05
CA PRO A 998 -0.44 -26.67 -21.78
C PRO A 998 -1.89 -26.23 -21.97
N ALA A 999 -2.78 -26.73 -21.11
CA ALA A 999 -4.09 -26.14 -20.88
C ALA A 999 -4.05 -25.31 -19.60
N ASP A 1000 -4.91 -24.30 -19.48
CA ASP A 1000 -4.92 -23.41 -18.33
C ASP A 1000 -5.12 -24.12 -16.99
N TYR A 1001 -5.88 -25.24 -16.94
CA TYR A 1001 -6.09 -26.01 -15.71
C TYR A 1001 -4.82 -26.69 -15.18
N GLN A 1002 -3.77 -26.79 -16.01
CA GLN A 1002 -2.46 -27.34 -15.65
C GLN A 1002 -1.54 -26.29 -15.00
N LEU A 1003 -1.97 -25.04 -14.91
CA LEU A 1003 -1.19 -23.92 -14.40
C LEU A 1003 -1.87 -23.32 -13.17
N LEU A 1004 -1.20 -23.38 -12.01
CA LEU A 1004 -1.63 -22.68 -10.80
C LEU A 1004 -0.94 -21.32 -10.72
N ARG A 1005 -1.73 -20.26 -10.93
CA ARG A 1005 -1.28 -18.86 -10.86
C ARG A 1005 -1.48 -18.32 -9.46
N CYS A 1006 -0.43 -18.40 -8.65
CA CYS A 1006 -0.48 -18.12 -7.23
C CYS A 1006 -0.83 -16.67 -6.88
N SER A 1007 -0.62 -15.70 -7.78
CA SER A 1007 -0.96 -14.30 -7.51
C SER A 1007 -2.46 -14.00 -7.44
N VAL A 1008 -3.32 -14.92 -7.89
CA VAL A 1008 -4.79 -14.76 -7.90
C VAL A 1008 -5.52 -16.00 -7.38
N ALA A 1009 -4.80 -17.00 -6.87
CA ALA A 1009 -5.38 -18.28 -6.47
C ALA A 1009 -6.11 -18.20 -5.12
N THR A 1010 -7.24 -18.88 -5.00
CA THR A 1010 -7.99 -19.11 -3.74
C THR A 1010 -7.66 -20.47 -3.12
N ASP A 1011 -8.16 -20.73 -1.89
CA ASP A 1011 -8.04 -22.05 -1.22
C ASP A 1011 -8.62 -23.17 -2.11
N ASP A 1012 -9.80 -22.94 -2.69
CA ASP A 1012 -10.48 -23.90 -3.57
C ASP A 1012 -9.69 -24.17 -4.86
N ASP A 1013 -9.08 -23.14 -5.45
CA ASP A 1013 -8.26 -23.29 -6.66
C ASP A 1013 -7.03 -24.16 -6.40
N ILE A 1014 -6.37 -23.95 -5.25
CA ILE A 1014 -5.20 -24.73 -4.83
C ILE A 1014 -5.61 -26.20 -4.63
N ARG A 1015 -6.69 -26.45 -3.87
CA ARG A 1015 -7.18 -27.82 -3.62
C ARG A 1015 -7.57 -28.54 -4.91
N LEU A 1016 -8.31 -27.86 -5.79
CA LEU A 1016 -8.74 -28.42 -7.06
C LEU A 1016 -7.54 -28.70 -7.98
N PHE A 1017 -6.56 -27.79 -8.02
CA PHE A 1017 -5.33 -28.00 -8.77
C PHE A 1017 -4.57 -29.25 -8.30
N PHE A 1018 -4.35 -29.41 -6.99
CA PHE A 1018 -3.68 -30.58 -6.46
C PHE A 1018 -4.51 -31.87 -6.57
N SER A 1019 -5.84 -31.78 -6.58
CA SER A 1019 -6.71 -32.90 -6.96
C SER A 1019 -6.43 -33.35 -8.40
N ARG A 1020 -6.29 -32.41 -9.36
CA ARG A 1020 -5.94 -32.74 -10.76
C ARG A 1020 -4.56 -33.40 -10.85
N VAL A 1021 -3.59 -32.92 -10.08
CA VAL A 1021 -2.25 -33.51 -10.03
C VAL A 1021 -2.31 -34.98 -9.60
N ARG A 1022 -3.13 -35.32 -8.60
CA ARG A 1022 -3.32 -36.72 -8.15
C ARG A 1022 -4.05 -37.56 -9.18
N THR A 1023 -5.05 -37.00 -9.85
CA THR A 1023 -5.95 -37.74 -10.74
C THR A 1023 -5.35 -37.98 -12.13
N PHE A 1024 -4.51 -37.08 -12.65
CA PHE A 1024 -4.00 -37.12 -14.02
C PHE A 1024 -2.48 -37.31 -14.07
N PRO A 1025 -1.97 -38.53 -13.85
CA PRO A 1025 -0.53 -38.79 -13.75
C PRO A 1025 0.26 -38.60 -15.05
N ARG A 1026 -0.42 -38.52 -16.20
CA ARG A 1026 0.24 -38.25 -17.50
C ARG A 1026 0.46 -36.77 -17.80
N LEU A 1027 -0.15 -35.88 -17.01
CA LEU A 1027 -0.09 -34.46 -17.26
C LEU A 1027 1.05 -33.82 -16.48
N THR A 1028 1.68 -32.83 -17.11
CA THR A 1028 2.59 -31.90 -16.47
C THR A 1028 1.81 -30.74 -15.88
N PHE A 1029 2.20 -30.30 -14.70
CA PHE A 1029 1.60 -29.20 -13.96
C PHE A 1029 2.67 -28.19 -13.56
N ALA A 1030 2.31 -26.91 -13.51
CA ALA A 1030 3.21 -25.86 -13.06
C ALA A 1030 2.54 -24.94 -12.05
N VAL A 1031 3.25 -24.63 -10.98
CA VAL A 1031 2.87 -23.64 -9.97
C VAL A 1031 3.78 -22.43 -10.14
N ILE A 1032 3.21 -21.30 -10.53
CA ILE A 1032 3.94 -20.06 -10.81
C ILE A 1032 3.54 -18.97 -9.82
N ASP A 1033 4.44 -18.00 -9.57
CA ASP A 1033 4.26 -16.91 -8.61
C ASP A 1033 4.10 -17.33 -7.14
N ILE A 1034 4.69 -18.46 -6.71
CA ILE A 1034 4.57 -18.95 -5.32
C ILE A 1034 4.97 -17.86 -4.30
N ASP A 1035 5.92 -17.01 -4.67
CA ASP A 1035 6.44 -15.97 -3.79
C ASP A 1035 5.49 -14.80 -3.55
N LYS A 1036 4.38 -14.74 -4.30
CA LYS A 1036 3.35 -13.71 -4.16
C LYS A 1036 2.15 -14.17 -3.34
N LEU A 1037 2.14 -15.41 -2.85
CA LEU A 1037 1.06 -15.91 -1.99
C LEU A 1037 1.11 -15.27 -0.62
N HIS A 1038 -0.08 -14.96 -0.10
CA HIS A 1038 -0.25 -14.71 1.32
C HIS A 1038 0.21 -15.93 2.13
N HIS A 1039 0.84 -15.71 3.28
CA HIS A 1039 1.44 -16.75 4.13
C HIS A 1039 0.51 -17.97 4.34
N ARG A 1040 -0.77 -17.73 4.65
CA ARG A 1040 -1.78 -18.79 4.85
C ARG A 1040 -1.95 -19.71 3.64
N LEU A 1041 -2.02 -19.16 2.42
CA LEU A 1041 -2.20 -19.96 1.20
C LEU A 1041 -0.89 -20.63 0.77
N ARG A 1042 0.24 -19.98 1.06
CA ARG A 1042 1.57 -20.58 0.86
C ARG A 1042 1.73 -21.85 1.70
N GLU A 1043 1.33 -21.81 2.96
CA GLU A 1043 1.31 -23.00 3.84
C GLU A 1043 0.42 -24.12 3.29
N LEU A 1044 -0.75 -23.78 2.70
CA LEU A 1044 -1.59 -24.78 2.05
C LEU A 1044 -0.87 -25.47 0.87
N VAL A 1045 -0.25 -24.70 -0.02
CA VAL A 1045 0.52 -25.25 -1.16
C VAL A 1045 1.65 -26.16 -0.66
N LEU A 1046 2.33 -25.75 0.41
CA LEU A 1046 3.41 -26.51 1.02
C LEU A 1046 2.91 -27.80 1.69
N ASN A 1047 1.75 -27.76 2.36
CA ASN A 1047 1.10 -28.95 2.91
C ASN A 1047 0.66 -29.95 1.82
N GLU A 1048 0.13 -29.44 0.70
CA GLU A 1048 -0.23 -30.27 -0.46
C GLU A 1048 1.02 -30.90 -1.10
N GLN A 1049 2.12 -30.16 -1.20
CA GLN A 1049 3.42 -30.67 -1.65
C GLN A 1049 3.93 -31.81 -0.74
N ASP A 1050 3.91 -31.61 0.58
CA ASP A 1050 4.31 -32.64 1.56
C ASP A 1050 3.38 -33.86 1.54
N SER A 1051 2.08 -33.65 1.28
CA SER A 1051 1.08 -34.70 1.09
C SER A 1051 1.39 -35.56 -0.14
N LEU A 1052 1.64 -34.93 -1.30
CA LEU A 1052 2.05 -35.62 -2.51
C LEU A 1052 3.34 -36.42 -2.31
N ALA A 1053 4.30 -35.88 -1.56
CA ALA A 1053 5.58 -36.56 -1.32
C ALA A 1053 5.46 -37.82 -0.45
N LYS A 1054 4.41 -37.93 0.36
CA LYS A 1054 4.12 -39.11 1.20
C LYS A 1054 3.26 -40.15 0.50
N GLN A 1055 2.58 -39.78 -0.58
CA GLN A 1055 1.65 -40.65 -1.28
C GLN A 1055 2.40 -41.75 -2.04
N SER A 1056 1.93 -42.99 -1.94
CA SER A 1056 2.49 -44.14 -2.68
C SER A 1056 1.94 -44.27 -4.10
N GLU A 1057 0.81 -43.64 -4.37
CA GLU A 1057 0.15 -43.62 -5.67
C GLU A 1057 0.84 -42.62 -6.61
N ARG A 1058 0.78 -42.91 -7.91
CA ARG A 1058 1.36 -42.03 -8.94
C ARG A 1058 0.55 -40.75 -9.06
N HIS A 1059 1.23 -39.63 -9.21
CA HIS A 1059 0.65 -38.32 -9.50
C HIS A 1059 1.35 -37.68 -10.69
N GLY A 1060 0.77 -36.62 -11.26
CA GLY A 1060 1.32 -35.88 -12.39
C GLY A 1060 2.64 -35.20 -12.05
N THR A 1061 3.48 -34.97 -13.06
CA THR A 1061 4.72 -34.23 -12.90
C THR A 1061 4.40 -32.78 -12.52
N ILE A 1062 5.00 -32.24 -11.47
CA ILE A 1062 4.72 -30.86 -11.01
C ILE A 1062 6.00 -30.05 -10.85
N TYR A 1063 5.97 -28.83 -11.40
CA TYR A 1063 7.07 -27.87 -11.36
C TYR A 1063 6.68 -26.64 -10.52
N TYR A 1064 7.45 -26.36 -9.48
CA TYR A 1064 7.26 -25.21 -8.60
C TYR A 1064 8.25 -24.11 -8.98
N PHE A 1065 7.75 -22.96 -9.44
CA PHE A 1065 8.59 -21.81 -9.77
C PHE A 1065 8.68 -20.87 -8.57
N SER A 1066 9.90 -20.65 -8.08
CA SER A 1066 10.16 -19.74 -6.96
C SER A 1066 11.54 -19.10 -7.09
N ARG A 1067 11.62 -17.84 -6.66
CA ARG A 1067 12.85 -17.06 -6.46
C ARG A 1067 13.35 -17.15 -5.01
N GLN A 1068 12.43 -17.33 -4.04
CA GLN A 1068 12.76 -17.27 -2.61
C GLN A 1068 13.00 -18.63 -1.97
N LEU A 1069 12.38 -19.70 -2.48
CA LEU A 1069 12.51 -21.04 -1.91
C LEU A 1069 13.82 -21.67 -2.38
N ILE A 1070 14.79 -21.75 -1.46
CA ILE A 1070 16.14 -22.28 -1.71
C ILE A 1070 16.30 -23.71 -1.15
N SER A 1071 15.42 -24.16 -0.24
CA SER A 1071 15.57 -25.44 0.47
C SER A 1071 14.66 -26.56 -0.02
N PHE A 1072 15.23 -27.76 -0.14
CA PHE A 1072 14.54 -29.00 -0.49
C PHE A 1072 13.65 -29.50 0.66
N ARG A 1073 12.33 -29.31 0.56
CA ARG A 1073 11.38 -30.12 1.34
C ARG A 1073 11.43 -31.57 0.86
N LYS A 1074 11.14 -32.51 1.76
CA LYS A 1074 11.30 -33.96 1.53
C LYS A 1074 10.46 -34.38 0.31
N GLY A 1075 11.12 -34.89 -0.74
CA GLY A 1075 10.45 -35.39 -1.95
C GLY A 1075 10.49 -34.45 -3.17
N VAL A 1076 10.91 -33.19 -3.01
CA VAL A 1076 11.03 -32.23 -4.12
C VAL A 1076 12.47 -32.18 -4.64
N ARG A 1077 12.65 -32.39 -5.95
CA ARG A 1077 13.96 -32.42 -6.62
C ARG A 1077 14.29 -31.05 -7.23
N PRO A 1078 15.56 -30.63 -7.29
CA PRO A 1078 15.92 -29.46 -8.07
C PRO A 1078 15.71 -29.72 -9.56
N PHE A 1079 15.11 -28.76 -10.28
CA PHE A 1079 15.10 -28.77 -11.73
C PHE A 1079 16.37 -28.14 -12.28
N TYR A 1080 17.16 -28.90 -13.04
CA TYR A 1080 18.36 -28.37 -13.68
C TYR A 1080 18.00 -27.68 -15.00
N ILE A 1081 18.02 -26.34 -15.00
CA ILE A 1081 17.78 -25.52 -16.19
C ILE A 1081 18.98 -25.66 -17.15
N ARG A 1082 18.79 -26.35 -18.28
CA ARG A 1082 19.79 -26.46 -19.36
C ARG A 1082 19.85 -25.15 -20.16
N PRO A 1083 20.97 -24.82 -20.82
CA PRO A 1083 21.06 -23.64 -21.70
C PRO A 1083 20.00 -23.59 -22.80
N GLN A 1084 19.59 -24.76 -23.32
CA GLN A 1084 18.50 -24.89 -24.29
C GLN A 1084 17.16 -24.38 -23.75
N HIS A 1085 16.92 -24.49 -22.43
CA HIS A 1085 15.69 -24.01 -21.79
C HIS A 1085 15.62 -22.49 -21.65
N ARG A 1086 16.70 -21.76 -21.98
CA ARG A 1086 16.78 -20.29 -22.00
C ARG A 1086 16.93 -19.70 -23.40
N ASN A 1087 16.93 -20.54 -24.43
CA ASN A 1087 17.13 -20.11 -25.81
C ASN A 1087 15.79 -19.78 -26.47
N SER A 1088 15.64 -18.55 -26.95
CA SER A 1088 14.41 -18.05 -27.58
C SER A 1088 14.05 -18.77 -28.87
N SER A 1089 15.02 -19.02 -29.74
CA SER A 1089 14.83 -19.76 -30.99
C SER A 1089 14.43 -21.21 -30.72
N HIS A 1090 15.01 -21.83 -29.68
CA HIS A 1090 14.63 -23.17 -29.26
C HIS A 1090 13.19 -23.21 -28.72
N ALA A 1091 12.83 -22.29 -27.82
CA ALA A 1091 11.48 -22.20 -27.26
C ALA A 1091 10.43 -21.95 -28.35
N TYR A 1092 10.73 -21.10 -29.33
CA TYR A 1092 9.85 -20.87 -30.49
C TYR A 1092 9.75 -22.12 -31.39
N SER A 1093 10.87 -22.77 -31.69
CA SER A 1093 10.88 -24.03 -32.46
C SER A 1093 10.05 -25.11 -31.78
N GLN A 1094 10.19 -25.25 -30.46
CA GLN A 1094 9.39 -26.16 -29.64
C GLN A 1094 7.90 -25.80 -29.71
N PHE A 1095 7.55 -24.52 -29.53
CA PHE A 1095 6.17 -24.04 -29.64
C PHE A 1095 5.54 -24.33 -31.02
N THR A 1096 6.25 -24.04 -32.11
CA THR A 1096 5.74 -24.33 -33.47
C THR A 1096 5.63 -25.83 -33.75
N THR A 1097 6.51 -26.64 -33.17
CA THR A 1097 6.43 -28.11 -33.23
C THR A 1097 5.21 -28.60 -32.47
N LEU A 1098 4.95 -28.06 -31.29
CA LEU A 1098 3.77 -28.37 -30.48
C LEU A 1098 2.48 -27.96 -31.20
N LEU A 1099 2.40 -26.78 -31.81
CA LEU A 1099 1.23 -26.37 -32.62
C LEU A 1099 0.95 -27.36 -33.76
N ARG A 1100 1.99 -27.76 -34.50
CA ARG A 1100 1.90 -28.76 -35.58
C ARG A 1100 1.43 -30.11 -35.06
N ASN A 1101 2.01 -30.60 -33.97
CA ASN A 1101 1.66 -31.89 -33.35
C ASN A 1101 0.23 -31.92 -32.76
N ASN A 1102 -0.41 -30.76 -32.60
CA ASN A 1102 -1.78 -30.63 -32.09
C ASN A 1102 -2.78 -30.22 -33.19
N ASN A 1103 -2.35 -30.13 -34.45
CA ASN A 1103 -3.19 -29.67 -35.58
C ASN A 1103 -3.87 -28.33 -35.30
N LEU A 1104 -3.10 -27.35 -34.85
CA LEU A 1104 -3.60 -26.02 -34.54
C LEU A 1104 -3.01 -24.99 -35.52
N PRO A 1105 -3.83 -24.05 -35.99
CA PRO A 1105 -3.32 -22.94 -36.78
C PRO A 1105 -2.39 -22.08 -35.92
N SER A 1106 -1.28 -21.64 -36.50
CA SER A 1106 -0.44 -20.64 -35.86
C SER A 1106 -1.19 -19.30 -35.79
N PRO A 1107 -1.24 -18.63 -34.63
CA PRO A 1107 -1.90 -17.33 -34.52
C PRO A 1107 -1.16 -16.30 -35.38
N GLN A 1108 -1.90 -15.52 -36.17
CA GLN A 1108 -1.31 -14.43 -36.97
C GLN A 1108 -1.20 -13.18 -36.09
N ILE A 1109 -0.07 -13.01 -35.40
CA ILE A 1109 0.16 -11.90 -34.47
C ILE A 1109 1.00 -10.83 -35.16
N GLN A 1110 0.43 -9.66 -35.43
CA GLN A 1110 1.12 -8.47 -35.92
C GLN A 1110 1.36 -7.52 -34.73
N ILE A 1111 2.62 -7.18 -34.45
CA ILE A 1111 3.00 -6.27 -33.38
C ILE A 1111 3.36 -4.93 -34.00
N ILE A 1112 2.73 -3.85 -33.54
CA ILE A 1112 2.96 -2.49 -34.01
C ILE A 1112 3.45 -1.65 -32.83
N CYS A 1113 4.63 -1.07 -32.99
CA CYS A 1113 5.28 -0.28 -31.95
C CYS A 1113 5.78 1.05 -32.52
N GLY A 1114 6.12 2.00 -31.66
CA GLY A 1114 6.55 3.33 -32.06
C GLY A 1114 6.19 4.37 -31.02
N LYS A 1115 6.77 5.57 -31.11
CA LYS A 1115 6.59 6.64 -30.13
C LYS A 1115 5.11 7.00 -29.94
N ALA A 1116 4.75 7.45 -28.74
CA ALA A 1116 3.40 7.99 -28.52
C ALA A 1116 3.15 9.16 -29.48
N GLY A 1117 1.97 9.21 -30.11
CA GLY A 1117 1.60 10.27 -31.06
C GLY A 1117 2.01 10.06 -32.52
N ILE A 1118 2.84 9.07 -32.85
CA ILE A 1118 3.39 8.84 -34.22
C ILE A 1118 2.38 8.32 -35.27
N GLY A 1119 1.09 8.26 -34.93
CA GLY A 1119 0.05 7.77 -35.85
C GLY A 1119 -0.12 6.25 -35.94
N LYS A 1120 0.38 5.45 -34.98
CA LYS A 1120 0.19 3.97 -34.92
C LYS A 1120 -1.27 3.56 -35.13
N THR A 1121 -2.17 4.07 -34.29
CA THR A 1121 -3.60 3.76 -34.39
C THR A 1121 -4.21 4.20 -35.72
N HIS A 1122 -3.76 5.32 -36.29
CA HIS A 1122 -4.19 5.76 -37.62
C HIS A 1122 -3.76 4.76 -38.69
N ARG A 1123 -2.48 4.37 -38.71
CA ARG A 1123 -1.94 3.34 -39.62
C ARG A 1123 -2.67 2.01 -39.50
N ILE A 1124 -2.95 1.56 -38.27
CA ILE A 1124 -3.74 0.34 -38.02
C ILE A 1124 -5.12 0.46 -38.63
N LYS A 1125 -5.83 1.57 -38.38
CA LYS A 1125 -7.17 1.81 -38.93
C LYS A 1125 -7.16 1.88 -40.45
N THR A 1126 -6.15 2.51 -41.07
CA THR A 1126 -6.01 2.59 -42.53
C THR A 1126 -5.69 1.23 -43.14
N ALA A 1127 -4.83 0.43 -42.50
CA ALA A 1127 -4.47 -0.91 -42.96
C ALA A 1127 -5.59 -1.93 -42.71
N CYS A 1128 -6.43 -1.69 -41.70
CA CYS A 1128 -7.54 -2.53 -41.29
C CYS A 1128 -8.87 -1.83 -41.60
N ASN A 1129 -9.16 -1.63 -42.89
CA ASN A 1129 -10.46 -1.13 -43.34
C ASN A 1129 -11.60 -2.17 -43.19
N ASP A 1130 -11.35 -3.31 -42.53
CA ASP A 1130 -12.32 -4.38 -42.35
C ASP A 1130 -13.29 -4.11 -41.19
N HIS A 1131 -14.59 -4.10 -41.50
CA HIS A 1131 -15.70 -4.11 -40.53
C HIS A 1131 -15.65 -5.29 -39.52
N ASN A 1132 -14.75 -6.24 -39.73
CA ASN A 1132 -14.56 -7.43 -38.88
C ASN A 1132 -13.46 -7.26 -37.81
N THR A 1133 -12.89 -6.06 -37.66
CA THR A 1133 -11.85 -5.79 -36.65
C THR A 1133 -12.46 -5.19 -35.37
N SER A 1134 -12.39 -5.90 -34.25
CA SER A 1134 -12.81 -5.36 -32.94
C SER A 1134 -11.61 -4.78 -32.18
N CYS A 1135 -11.75 -3.56 -31.67
CA CYS A 1135 -10.74 -2.89 -30.85
C CYS A 1135 -10.99 -3.17 -29.36
N VAL A 1136 -9.95 -3.60 -28.64
CA VAL A 1136 -9.94 -3.76 -27.19
C VAL A 1136 -8.84 -2.86 -26.61
N SER A 1137 -9.23 -1.83 -25.88
CA SER A 1137 -8.31 -0.96 -25.15
C SER A 1137 -7.96 -1.56 -23.79
N ILE A 1138 -6.67 -1.68 -23.50
CA ILE A 1138 -6.15 -2.23 -22.24
C ILE A 1138 -5.39 -1.10 -21.52
N ASN A 1139 -6.03 -0.55 -20.48
CA ASN A 1139 -5.47 0.43 -19.56
C ASN A 1139 -5.03 -0.27 -18.27
N ASP A 1140 -5.14 0.39 -17.12
CA ASP A 1140 -4.58 -0.04 -15.82
C ASP A 1140 -5.08 -1.40 -15.31
N LYS A 1141 -6.31 -1.81 -15.67
CA LYS A 1141 -6.92 -3.09 -15.26
C LYS A 1141 -7.41 -3.87 -16.47
N LEU A 1142 -7.04 -5.15 -16.56
CA LEU A 1142 -7.52 -6.08 -17.58
C LEU A 1142 -8.76 -6.82 -17.06
N ASN A 1143 -9.93 -6.52 -17.62
CA ASN A 1143 -11.16 -7.28 -17.34
C ASN A 1143 -11.27 -8.47 -18.32
N LEU A 1144 -10.87 -9.66 -17.86
CA LEU A 1144 -10.86 -10.88 -18.68
C LEU A 1144 -12.27 -11.30 -19.12
N SER A 1145 -13.28 -11.19 -18.26
CA SER A 1145 -14.67 -11.49 -18.61
C SER A 1145 -15.19 -10.63 -19.76
N SER A 1146 -14.90 -9.32 -19.74
CA SER A 1146 -15.27 -8.40 -20.83
C SER A 1146 -14.54 -8.73 -22.14
N LEU A 1147 -13.24 -9.06 -22.05
CA LEU A 1147 -12.47 -9.52 -23.20
C LEU A 1147 -13.06 -10.81 -23.78
N ILE A 1148 -13.30 -11.84 -22.96
CA ILE A 1148 -13.90 -13.12 -23.39
C ILE A 1148 -15.27 -12.90 -24.05
N SER A 1149 -16.14 -12.10 -23.43
CA SER A 1149 -17.45 -11.73 -23.99
C SER A 1149 -17.32 -11.06 -25.37
N THR A 1150 -16.34 -10.16 -25.53
CA THR A 1150 -16.06 -9.49 -26.81
C THR A 1150 -15.58 -10.49 -27.86
N LEU A 1151 -14.68 -11.41 -27.50
CA LEU A 1151 -14.15 -12.45 -28.40
C LEU A 1151 -15.25 -13.40 -28.87
N LEU A 1152 -16.09 -13.89 -27.95
CA LEU A 1152 -17.24 -14.73 -28.25
C LEU A 1152 -18.24 -13.99 -29.16
N SER A 1153 -18.52 -12.72 -28.85
CA SER A 1153 -19.42 -11.89 -29.65
C SER A 1153 -18.92 -11.63 -31.06
N LEU A 1154 -17.62 -11.42 -31.21
CA LEU A 1154 -16.99 -11.25 -32.53
C LEU A 1154 -17.11 -12.53 -33.35
N GLU A 1155 -16.84 -13.69 -32.74
CA GLU A 1155 -16.93 -14.96 -33.42
C GLU A 1155 -18.37 -15.33 -33.82
N SER A 1156 -19.36 -14.99 -33.00
CA SER A 1156 -20.76 -15.30 -33.29
C SER A 1156 -21.37 -14.39 -34.36
N LYS A 1157 -20.99 -13.11 -34.39
CA LYS A 1157 -21.56 -12.11 -35.32
C LYS A 1157 -20.96 -12.18 -36.73
N THR A 1158 -19.71 -12.59 -36.86
CA THR A 1158 -18.99 -12.53 -38.15
C THR A 1158 -19.05 -13.86 -38.90
N SER A 1159 -19.64 -13.83 -40.10
CA SER A 1159 -19.68 -14.97 -41.05
C SER A 1159 -18.38 -15.18 -41.83
N SER A 1160 -17.45 -14.22 -41.79
CA SER A 1160 -16.12 -14.34 -42.38
C SER A 1160 -15.31 -15.45 -41.73
N ASN A 1161 -14.55 -16.18 -42.55
CA ASN A 1161 -13.56 -17.16 -42.07
C ASN A 1161 -12.34 -16.48 -41.42
N GLN A 1162 -12.15 -15.18 -41.62
CA GLN A 1162 -11.07 -14.40 -41.02
C GLN A 1162 -11.62 -13.38 -40.02
N LEU A 1163 -11.14 -13.47 -38.78
CA LEU A 1163 -11.49 -12.58 -37.67
C LEU A 1163 -10.25 -11.79 -37.25
N SER A 1164 -10.44 -10.49 -36.97
CA SER A 1164 -9.35 -9.60 -36.58
C SER A 1164 -9.65 -8.94 -35.23
N ILE A 1165 -8.66 -8.94 -34.33
CA ILE A 1165 -8.73 -8.21 -33.06
C ILE A 1165 -7.57 -7.26 -32.97
N TYR A 1166 -7.86 -6.06 -32.54
CA TYR A 1166 -6.89 -5.01 -32.31
C TYR A 1166 -6.79 -4.73 -30.80
N PHE A 1167 -5.66 -5.08 -30.18
CA PHE A 1167 -5.32 -4.73 -28.81
C PHE A 1167 -4.59 -3.41 -28.76
N ASN A 1168 -5.22 -2.39 -28.17
CA ASN A 1168 -4.62 -1.09 -27.92
C ASN A 1168 -4.09 -1.06 -26.48
N ILE A 1169 -2.79 -1.25 -26.28
CA ILE A 1169 -2.19 -1.36 -24.94
C ILE A 1169 -1.66 0.01 -24.49
N SER A 1170 -2.15 0.49 -23.34
CA SER A 1170 -1.65 1.69 -22.68
C SER A 1170 -0.30 1.45 -22.00
N ILE A 1171 0.50 2.51 -21.85
CA ILE A 1171 1.74 2.47 -21.06
C ILE A 1171 1.50 2.15 -19.57
N HIS A 1172 0.28 2.42 -19.08
CA HIS A 1172 -0.12 2.15 -17.70
C HIS A 1172 -0.72 0.75 -17.51
N ALA A 1173 -0.75 -0.08 -18.57
CA ALA A 1173 -1.34 -1.40 -18.49
C ALA A 1173 -0.62 -2.30 -17.48
N ASN A 1174 -1.39 -3.15 -16.79
CA ASN A 1174 -0.83 -4.19 -15.94
C ASN A 1174 -0.20 -5.29 -16.80
N PHE A 1175 1.05 -5.06 -17.22
CA PHE A 1175 1.78 -5.95 -18.13
C PHE A 1175 1.94 -7.36 -17.58
N LYS A 1176 1.97 -7.54 -16.25
CA LYS A 1176 1.97 -8.86 -15.62
C LYS A 1176 0.70 -9.64 -15.96
N GLN A 1177 -0.48 -9.07 -15.65
CA GLN A 1177 -1.77 -9.69 -15.95
C GLN A 1177 -1.94 -9.91 -17.46
N LEU A 1178 -1.44 -8.97 -18.28
CA LEU A 1178 -1.50 -9.05 -19.72
C LEU A 1178 -0.65 -10.19 -20.29
N ASN A 1179 0.58 -10.38 -19.80
CA ASN A 1179 1.42 -11.51 -20.19
C ASN A 1179 0.79 -12.85 -19.82
N HIS A 1180 0.11 -12.95 -18.67
CA HIS A 1180 -0.65 -14.15 -18.31
C HIS A 1180 -1.80 -14.42 -19.29
N ALA A 1181 -2.56 -13.37 -19.63
CA ALA A 1181 -3.67 -13.46 -20.56
C ALA A 1181 -3.21 -13.86 -21.97
N PHE A 1182 -2.10 -13.30 -22.45
CA PHE A 1182 -1.50 -13.66 -23.73
C PHE A 1182 -0.86 -15.05 -23.72
N PHE A 1183 -0.27 -15.48 -22.60
CA PHE A 1183 0.18 -16.86 -22.46
C PHE A 1183 -1.01 -17.84 -22.57
N SER A 1184 -2.10 -17.58 -21.84
CA SER A 1184 -3.34 -18.36 -21.99
C SER A 1184 -3.82 -18.34 -23.44
N LEU A 1185 -4.05 -17.16 -24.02
CA LEU A 1185 -4.66 -17.02 -25.33
C LEU A 1185 -3.82 -17.62 -26.47
N PHE A 1186 -2.49 -17.45 -26.45
CA PHE A 1186 -1.65 -17.84 -27.58
C PHE A 1186 -0.90 -19.16 -27.37
N VAL A 1187 -0.56 -19.51 -26.12
CA VAL A 1187 0.14 -20.77 -25.81
C VAL A 1187 -0.85 -21.85 -25.39
N CYS A 1188 -1.70 -21.56 -24.40
CA CYS A 1188 -2.75 -22.50 -24.02
C CYS A 1188 -3.84 -22.60 -25.10
N ASN A 1189 -3.96 -21.58 -25.96
CA ASN A 1189 -5.03 -21.42 -26.96
C ASN A 1189 -6.42 -21.47 -26.31
N SER A 1190 -6.50 -20.91 -25.11
CA SER A 1190 -7.72 -20.73 -24.33
C SER A 1190 -7.55 -19.49 -23.48
N LEU A 1191 -8.62 -18.74 -23.22
CA LEU A 1191 -8.60 -17.66 -22.25
C LEU A 1191 -9.67 -17.97 -21.21
N ASN A 1192 -9.23 -18.21 -19.99
CA ASN A 1192 -10.11 -18.54 -18.86
C ASN A 1192 -10.07 -17.43 -17.82
N ASP A 1193 -11.26 -16.94 -17.46
CA ASP A 1193 -11.44 -16.09 -16.28
C ASP A 1193 -11.82 -16.98 -15.11
N LEU A 1194 -10.89 -17.16 -14.16
CA LEU A 1194 -11.10 -17.99 -12.98
C LEU A 1194 -12.21 -17.45 -12.07
N THR A 1195 -12.48 -16.14 -12.10
CA THR A 1195 -13.47 -15.51 -11.23
C THR A 1195 -14.89 -15.72 -11.72
N SER A 1196 -15.13 -15.56 -13.02
CA SER A 1196 -16.45 -15.75 -13.62
C SER A 1196 -16.69 -17.16 -14.16
N GLY A 1197 -15.63 -17.94 -14.35
CA GLY A 1197 -15.66 -19.23 -15.03
C GLY A 1197 -15.74 -19.12 -16.57
N LEU A 1198 -15.84 -17.92 -17.14
CA LEU A 1198 -15.94 -17.74 -18.58
C LEU A 1198 -14.69 -18.27 -19.29
N THR A 1199 -14.93 -18.92 -20.44
CA THR A 1199 -13.91 -19.61 -21.23
C THR A 1199 -14.07 -19.23 -22.69
N PHE A 1200 -12.96 -18.82 -23.31
CA PHE A 1200 -12.84 -18.64 -24.75
C PHE A 1200 -11.75 -19.55 -25.28
N SER A 1201 -11.90 -20.05 -26.51
CA SER A 1201 -10.86 -20.81 -27.19
C SER A 1201 -10.99 -20.55 -28.69
N PRO A 1202 -9.96 -20.02 -29.37
CA PRO A 1202 -10.05 -19.71 -30.80
C PRO A 1202 -10.48 -20.93 -31.61
N SER A 1203 -11.55 -20.82 -32.40
CA SER A 1203 -12.01 -21.91 -33.27
C SER A 1203 -10.94 -22.34 -34.28
N LYS A 1204 -10.90 -23.64 -34.57
CA LYS A 1204 -10.01 -24.21 -35.61
C LYS A 1204 -10.51 -23.91 -37.02
N GLU A 1205 -11.79 -23.58 -37.18
CA GLU A 1205 -12.44 -23.35 -38.48
C GLU A 1205 -12.22 -21.93 -38.99
N LYS A 1206 -11.94 -20.98 -38.09
CA LYS A 1206 -11.71 -19.56 -38.42
C LYS A 1206 -10.24 -19.19 -38.23
N SER A 1207 -9.70 -18.38 -39.12
CA SER A 1207 -8.39 -17.77 -38.98
C SER A 1207 -8.47 -16.51 -38.12
N TRP A 1208 -7.60 -16.42 -37.11
CA TRP A 1208 -7.53 -15.29 -36.20
C TRP A 1208 -6.29 -14.46 -36.47
N LYS A 1209 -6.50 -13.17 -36.77
CA LYS A 1209 -5.48 -12.13 -36.85
C LYS A 1209 -5.53 -11.27 -35.59
N PHE A 1210 -4.40 -11.19 -34.88
CA PHE A 1210 -4.25 -10.37 -33.68
C PHE A 1210 -3.28 -9.24 -33.98
N ILE A 1211 -3.73 -8.01 -33.81
CA ILE A 1211 -2.93 -6.80 -33.98
C ILE A 1211 -2.70 -6.23 -32.60
N VAL A 1212 -1.45 -6.07 -32.20
CA VAL A 1212 -1.08 -5.61 -30.86
C VAL A 1212 -0.33 -4.28 -31.01
N GLU A 1213 -0.97 -3.17 -30.65
CA GLU A 1213 -0.29 -1.89 -30.49
C GLU A 1213 0.38 -1.86 -29.12
N VAL A 1214 1.71 -1.72 -29.12
CA VAL A 1214 2.55 -1.68 -27.92
C VAL A 1214 3.01 -0.25 -27.66
N PRO A 1215 2.87 0.26 -26.43
CA PRO A 1215 3.33 1.59 -26.08
C PRO A 1215 4.87 1.62 -26.02
N TYR A 1216 5.46 2.68 -26.55
CA TYR A 1216 6.90 2.94 -26.42
C TYR A 1216 7.11 4.33 -25.80
N ALA A 1217 7.89 4.37 -24.71
CA ALA A 1217 8.38 5.59 -24.12
C ALA A 1217 9.87 5.74 -24.44
N ASP A 1218 10.22 6.84 -25.09
CA ASP A 1218 11.55 7.17 -25.59
C ASP A 1218 12.53 7.60 -24.47
N LYS A 1219 12.31 7.13 -23.24
CA LYS A 1219 13.02 7.64 -22.06
C LYS A 1219 14.42 7.05 -21.87
N TYR A 1220 14.80 6.00 -22.61
CA TYR A 1220 16.06 5.28 -22.36
C TYR A 1220 16.70 4.75 -23.65
N SER A 1221 18.02 4.72 -23.69
CA SER A 1221 18.88 4.23 -24.78
C SER A 1221 18.81 2.70 -25.02
N THR A 1222 17.62 2.11 -24.88
CA THR A 1222 17.32 0.72 -25.23
C THR A 1222 16.59 0.70 -26.55
N THR A 1223 16.93 -0.23 -27.44
CA THR A 1223 16.20 -0.39 -28.70
C THR A 1223 14.73 -0.70 -28.44
N ILE A 1224 13.83 -0.30 -29.34
CA ILE A 1224 12.38 -0.57 -29.22
C ILE A 1224 12.12 -2.06 -29.03
N LYS A 1225 12.89 -2.90 -29.73
CA LYS A 1225 12.88 -4.36 -29.58
C LYS A 1225 13.21 -4.83 -28.17
N THR A 1226 14.26 -4.29 -27.55
CA THR A 1226 14.64 -4.66 -26.17
C THR A 1226 13.56 -4.25 -25.16
N ASN A 1227 12.94 -3.08 -25.36
CA ASN A 1227 11.85 -2.62 -24.51
C ASN A 1227 10.62 -3.52 -24.66
N PHE A 1228 10.26 -3.87 -25.89
CA PHE A 1228 9.18 -4.82 -26.18
C PHE A 1228 9.43 -6.20 -25.54
N ASP A 1229 10.66 -6.73 -25.64
CA ASP A 1229 11.02 -8.03 -25.08
C ASP A 1229 10.89 -8.06 -23.55
N ARG A 1230 11.01 -6.90 -22.87
CA ARG A 1230 10.82 -6.73 -21.42
C ARG A 1230 9.35 -6.55 -21.02
N ILE A 1231 8.59 -5.78 -21.79
CA ILE A 1231 7.20 -5.44 -21.45
C ILE A 1231 6.26 -6.61 -21.79
N LEU A 1232 6.45 -7.27 -22.93
CA LEU A 1232 5.63 -8.38 -23.41
C LEU A 1232 6.50 -9.60 -23.80
N PRO A 1233 7.22 -10.19 -22.83
CA PRO A 1233 8.11 -11.33 -23.08
C PRO A 1233 7.42 -12.50 -23.79
N ILE A 1234 6.13 -12.76 -23.56
CA ILE A 1234 5.49 -13.87 -24.27
C ILE A 1234 5.39 -13.62 -25.78
N LEU A 1235 5.05 -12.39 -26.18
CA LEU A 1235 4.92 -12.02 -27.59
C LEU A 1235 6.26 -11.96 -28.30
N SER A 1236 7.33 -11.57 -27.59
CA SER A 1236 8.68 -11.60 -28.15
C SER A 1236 9.16 -13.00 -28.49
N ILE A 1237 8.70 -14.01 -27.75
CA ILE A 1237 9.03 -15.42 -27.98
C ILE A 1237 8.24 -15.97 -29.17
N ILE A 1238 6.94 -15.73 -29.21
CA ILE A 1238 6.05 -16.41 -30.18
C ILE A 1238 5.85 -15.64 -31.50
N SER A 1239 6.25 -14.37 -31.57
CA SER A 1239 6.07 -13.53 -32.76
C SER A 1239 7.26 -12.60 -33.02
N SER A 1240 8.48 -13.10 -32.83
CA SER A 1240 9.71 -12.32 -33.00
C SER A 1240 9.87 -11.68 -34.37
N ASN A 1241 9.27 -12.27 -35.41
CA ASN A 1241 9.47 -11.89 -36.82
C ASN A 1241 8.35 -10.99 -37.39
N ASN A 1242 7.26 -10.75 -36.64
CA ASN A 1242 6.12 -9.94 -37.10
C ASN A 1242 6.05 -8.60 -36.35
N PHE A 1243 7.23 -8.02 -36.12
CA PHE A 1243 7.42 -6.77 -35.41
C PHE A 1243 7.57 -5.63 -36.41
N GLU A 1244 6.62 -4.70 -36.39
CA GLU A 1244 6.59 -3.51 -37.24
C GLU A 1244 6.80 -2.26 -36.36
N GLU A 1245 7.86 -1.50 -36.67
CA GLU A 1245 8.14 -0.22 -36.05
C GLU A 1245 7.58 0.91 -36.91
N VAL A 1246 6.76 1.77 -36.32
CA VAL A 1246 6.26 2.99 -36.96
C VAL A 1246 7.18 4.13 -36.56
N THR A 1247 7.89 4.64 -37.55
CA THR A 1247 8.78 5.79 -37.48
C THR A 1247 8.08 7.06 -37.96
N ASP A 1248 8.72 8.22 -37.75
CA ASP A 1248 8.20 9.53 -38.20
C ASP A 1248 8.32 9.68 -39.74
N GLU A 1249 9.18 8.86 -40.36
CA GLU A 1249 9.23 8.56 -41.80
C GLU A 1249 8.25 7.43 -42.15
#